data_AF-A0A1H3YR44-F1
#
_entry.id   AF-A0A1H3YR44-F1
#
_cell.length_a   1.000
_cell.length_b   1.000
_cell.length_c   1.000
_cell.angle_alpha   90.00
_cell.angle_beta   90.00
_cell.angle_gamma   90.00
#
_symmetry.space_group_name_H-M   'P 1'
#
loop_
_entity.id
_entity.type
_entity.pdbx_description
1 polymer ?
#
loop_
_entity_poly.entity_id
_entity_poly.type
_entity_poly.pdbx_seq_one_letter_code
_entity_poly.pdbx_strand_id
1 'polypeptide(L)'
;MPVIRPTLFERILQGRKRPPEELPIKAELFSADQMERHGRTLADSHQLTHQAVQDQLLNRLSDNEAVLVECARVLTATLSANRRLTPAGEWLLDNFYLIDEQIRTAKRHLPQGYSRELPRLADGVSSGLPRVYDIALENIAHGDGRVDPDSLSRFVTAYQTVTPLKLGELWAIPIMLRLALIENLRRIAARITTDKIDQDLADTWANRMVEAAEQDPKSLILVIADMARSNPPMSTPFVAELVRRLQWQSAALGLPLSWIEQLLAESHLTIEQLVQIESQQQAADQVSIGNSIGSLRFLGSMDWEEFVENMSVVEQTLLDDPAGAYGEMTFATRDRYRHVVEKIAKYTRYSEGEVAQLAVQLAQAGAEQHGNDDRTAHVGFYLIDDGLHQLEQAAQARLPLLTKLHRTACCLPLLSFVGSIALLTLLFTSGLLLQAHAEGVQGWSLALLGIVLALGTSYLSVALVNWLATLLTTPYALPRMDFSEGIPQPSRTLVVVPTMLSSAPGIESMMEALEVRFLANRDAHLHFGLLTDFLDAPLETLAGDAALLQLAHAGIDHLNTKYPGESGDIFFLFHRPRRWNPQAQVWMGYERKRGKLADLNVLLRGGAKDAFALIVGDITPLAEVKYVITLDTDTQLPRDAARQFVGTLAHPLNHAVYDPAKQRVTQGYGILQPRVSVSLSAPNLSRYARLYGGESGIDPIRINFKPSIP
;
A
#
# COMPACT_ATOMS: atom_id res chain seq x y z
N MET A 1 -35.13 17.90 -52.46
CA MET A 1 -35.18 17.46 -51.05
C MET A 1 -34.51 16.09 -50.91
N PRO A 2 -33.24 16.03 -50.47
CA PRO A 2 -32.76 14.90 -49.70
C PRO A 2 -32.99 15.22 -48.22
N VAL A 3 -33.78 14.38 -47.54
CA VAL A 3 -33.92 14.43 -46.08
C VAL A 3 -32.58 13.98 -45.50
N ILE A 4 -31.78 14.94 -45.02
CA ILE A 4 -30.60 14.65 -44.21
C ILE A 4 -31.12 13.91 -42.98
N ARG A 5 -30.82 12.62 -42.89
CA ARG A 5 -31.19 11.83 -41.71
C ARG A 5 -30.37 12.37 -40.53
N PRO A 6 -31.01 12.65 -39.38
CA PRO A 6 -30.31 13.04 -38.17
C PRO A 6 -29.25 12.00 -37.84
N THR A 7 -28.03 12.45 -37.54
CA THR A 7 -26.96 11.56 -37.06
C THR A 7 -27.41 10.90 -35.76
N LEU A 8 -26.82 9.76 -35.40
CA LEU A 8 -27.13 9.04 -34.15
C LEU A 8 -27.05 9.97 -32.91
N PHE A 9 -26.25 11.03 -33.02
CA PHE A 9 -26.04 12.12 -32.06
C PHE A 9 -27.27 13.01 -31.86
N GLU A 10 -27.94 13.43 -32.94
CA GLU A 10 -29.19 14.21 -32.86
C GLU A 10 -30.33 13.40 -32.23
N ARG A 11 -30.35 12.07 -32.42
CA ARG A 11 -31.32 11.18 -31.76
C ARG A 11 -31.07 11.02 -30.26
N ILE A 12 -29.81 11.09 -29.82
CA ILE A 12 -29.44 11.01 -28.40
C ILE A 12 -29.79 12.32 -27.67
N LEU A 13 -29.63 13.47 -28.33
CA LEU A 13 -29.98 14.79 -27.78
C LEU A 13 -31.47 15.14 -27.90
N GLN A 14 -32.19 14.66 -28.92
CA GLN A 14 -33.66 14.84 -28.99
C GLN A 14 -34.41 14.03 -27.91
N GLY A 15 -33.79 12.98 -27.37
CA GLY A 15 -34.37 12.12 -26.32
C GLY A 15 -33.93 12.44 -24.88
N ARG A 16 -32.84 13.20 -24.68
CA ARG A 16 -32.37 13.63 -23.35
C ARG A 16 -32.22 15.14 -23.34
N LYS A 17 -32.96 15.81 -22.44
CA LYS A 17 -32.78 17.23 -22.10
C LYS A 17 -31.28 17.57 -22.12
N ARG A 18 -30.91 18.71 -22.72
CA ARG A 18 -29.58 19.34 -22.61
C ARG A 18 -29.08 19.08 -21.19
N PRO A 19 -27.91 18.43 -20.99
CA PRO A 19 -27.43 18.19 -19.63
C PRO A 19 -27.45 19.55 -18.91
N PRO A 20 -27.95 19.61 -17.66
CA PRO A 20 -27.95 20.88 -16.93
C PRO A 20 -26.53 21.46 -17.01
N GLU A 21 -26.41 22.76 -17.32
CA GLU A 21 -25.13 23.47 -17.37
C GLU A 21 -24.52 23.46 -15.96
N GLU A 22 -23.84 22.38 -15.62
CA GLU A 22 -23.02 22.28 -14.43
C GLU A 22 -21.73 23.04 -14.70
N LEU A 23 -21.62 24.23 -14.13
CA LEU A 23 -20.41 25.03 -14.21
C LEU A 23 -19.21 24.27 -13.61
N PRO A 24 -17.98 24.52 -14.12
CA PRO A 24 -16.76 24.03 -13.49
C PRO A 24 -16.71 24.40 -12.01
N ILE A 25 -16.03 23.57 -11.21
CA ILE A 25 -15.88 23.82 -9.78
C ILE A 25 -14.87 24.95 -9.60
N LYS A 26 -15.38 26.18 -9.44
CA LYS A 26 -14.58 27.39 -9.26
C LYS A 26 -15.19 28.30 -8.21
N ALA A 27 -14.34 28.83 -7.34
CA ALA A 27 -14.66 29.86 -6.36
C ALA A 27 -13.58 30.97 -6.40
N GLU A 28 -13.64 31.92 -5.47
CA GLU A 28 -12.60 32.95 -5.33
C GLU A 28 -11.24 32.28 -5.03
N LEU A 29 -10.18 32.67 -5.75
CA LEU A 29 -8.87 32.07 -5.55
C LEU A 29 -8.29 32.47 -4.20
N PHE A 30 -7.89 31.49 -3.39
CA PHE A 30 -7.32 31.73 -2.08
C PHE A 30 -5.80 31.49 -2.06
N SER A 31 -5.08 32.37 -1.38
CA SER A 31 -3.71 32.14 -0.94
C SER A 31 -3.65 31.07 0.17
N ALA A 32 -2.46 30.54 0.46
CA ALA A 32 -2.28 29.53 1.52
C ALA A 32 -2.81 30.00 2.89
N ASP A 33 -2.65 31.29 3.23
CA ASP A 33 -3.13 31.85 4.49
C ASP A 33 -4.67 32.02 4.51
N GLN A 34 -5.28 32.30 3.34
CA GLN A 34 -6.73 32.34 3.20
C GLN A 34 -7.32 30.93 3.27
N MET A 35 -6.66 29.94 2.65
CA MET A 35 -7.03 28.53 2.75
C MET A 35 -6.98 28.04 4.20
N GLU A 36 -5.98 28.44 4.98
CA GLU A 36 -5.90 28.11 6.41
C GLU A 36 -7.13 28.62 7.18
N ARG A 37 -7.51 29.88 7.00
CA ARG A 37 -8.70 30.47 7.65
C ARG A 37 -10.00 29.83 7.16
N HIS A 38 -10.07 29.51 5.88
CA HIS A 38 -11.20 28.80 5.29
C HIS A 38 -11.35 27.41 5.91
N GLY A 39 -10.26 26.67 6.11
CA GLY A 39 -10.27 25.36 6.75
C GLY A 39 -10.91 25.37 8.15
N ARG A 40 -10.61 26.40 8.97
CA ARG A 40 -11.26 26.57 10.29
C ARG A 40 -12.75 26.88 10.16
N THR A 41 -13.09 27.82 9.28
CA THR A 41 -14.48 28.23 9.04
C THR A 41 -15.34 27.07 8.52
N LEU A 42 -14.77 26.25 7.64
CA LEU A 42 -15.41 25.06 7.10
C LEU A 42 -15.62 24.02 8.20
N ALA A 43 -14.62 23.78 9.05
CA ALA A 43 -14.72 22.86 10.17
C ALA A 43 -15.84 23.26 11.16
N ASP A 44 -16.00 24.55 11.44
CA ASP A 44 -17.09 25.07 12.28
C ASP A 44 -18.48 24.83 11.67
N SER A 45 -18.58 24.81 10.34
CA SER A 45 -19.85 24.61 9.62
C SER A 45 -20.25 23.13 9.50
N HIS A 46 -19.29 22.20 9.59
CA HIS A 46 -19.52 20.79 9.35
C HIS A 46 -20.24 20.10 10.51
N GLN A 47 -21.48 19.70 10.26
CA GLN A 47 -22.25 18.85 11.16
C GLN A 47 -22.34 17.42 10.62
N LEU A 48 -22.03 16.44 11.46
CA LEU A 48 -21.96 15.03 11.05
C LEU A 48 -23.27 14.29 11.32
N THR A 49 -23.67 13.45 10.38
CA THR A 49 -24.78 12.50 10.56
C THR A 49 -24.27 11.09 10.82
N HIS A 50 -25.00 10.36 11.66
CA HIS A 50 -24.74 8.94 11.93
C HIS A 50 -25.59 8.00 11.04
N GLN A 51 -26.39 8.54 10.12
CA GLN A 51 -27.25 7.72 9.27
C GLN A 51 -26.47 7.05 8.13
N ALA A 52 -26.72 5.75 7.95
CA ALA A 52 -26.18 4.98 6.83
C ALA A 52 -26.92 5.36 5.54
N VAL A 53 -26.37 6.31 4.79
CA VAL A 53 -26.86 6.71 3.46
C VAL A 53 -26.18 5.85 2.39
N GLN A 54 -26.88 5.59 1.28
CA GLN A 54 -26.32 4.87 0.13
C GLN A 54 -25.11 5.62 -0.45
N ASP A 55 -24.10 4.86 -0.89
CA ASP A 55 -22.91 5.41 -1.52
C ASP A 55 -23.23 5.98 -2.91
N GLN A 56 -23.12 7.30 -3.06
CA GLN A 56 -23.38 8.02 -4.30
C GLN A 56 -22.10 8.28 -5.11
N LEU A 57 -20.92 8.22 -4.49
CA LEU A 57 -19.66 8.64 -5.12
C LEU A 57 -19.21 7.69 -6.22
N LEU A 58 -19.35 6.37 -6.01
CA LEU A 58 -18.98 5.38 -7.02
C LEU A 58 -19.89 5.41 -8.26
N ASN A 59 -21.18 5.65 -8.06
CA ASN A 59 -22.12 5.85 -9.15
C ASN A 59 -21.78 7.14 -9.91
N ARG A 60 -21.53 8.24 -9.18
CA ARG A 60 -21.12 9.51 -9.78
C ARG A 60 -19.81 9.40 -10.55
N LEU A 61 -18.82 8.67 -10.05
CA LEU A 61 -17.57 8.41 -10.75
C LEU A 61 -17.80 7.66 -12.07
N SER A 62 -18.74 6.71 -12.09
CA SER A 62 -19.09 5.95 -13.29
C SER A 62 -19.80 6.83 -14.31
N ASP A 63 -20.67 7.74 -13.86
CA ASP A 63 -21.28 8.76 -14.72
C ASP A 63 -20.22 9.72 -15.28
N ASN A 64 -19.24 10.10 -14.45
CA ASN A 64 -18.15 11.00 -14.85
C ASN A 64 -17.27 10.37 -15.94
N GLU A 65 -16.91 9.10 -15.77
CA GLU A 65 -16.18 8.31 -16.77
C GLU A 65 -16.94 8.27 -18.10
N ALA A 66 -18.25 8.00 -18.08
CA ALA A 66 -19.05 7.93 -19.30
C ALA A 66 -19.05 9.25 -20.10
N VAL A 67 -19.14 10.40 -19.41
CA VAL A 67 -19.09 11.72 -20.05
C VAL A 67 -17.70 12.03 -20.61
N LEU A 68 -16.64 11.69 -19.87
CA LEU A 68 -15.25 11.92 -20.30
C LEU A 68 -14.89 11.07 -21.52
N VAL A 69 -15.28 9.79 -21.54
CA VAL A 69 -15.10 8.89 -22.69
C VAL A 69 -15.83 9.41 -23.92
N GLU A 70 -17.06 9.88 -23.75
CA GLU A 70 -17.84 10.44 -24.85
C GLU A 70 -17.21 11.74 -25.39
N CYS A 71 -16.71 12.61 -24.52
CA CYS A 71 -15.98 13.81 -24.93
C CYS A 71 -14.72 13.45 -25.73
N ALA A 72 -13.91 12.51 -25.25
CA ALA A 72 -12.73 12.04 -25.95
C ALA A 72 -13.08 11.49 -27.35
N ARG A 73 -14.20 10.75 -27.47
CA ARG A 73 -14.71 10.24 -28.74
C ARG A 73 -15.06 11.36 -29.73
N VAL A 74 -15.74 12.41 -29.27
CA VAL A 74 -16.10 13.60 -30.09
C VAL A 74 -14.84 14.35 -30.53
N LEU A 75 -13.89 14.57 -29.64
CA LEU A 75 -12.63 15.27 -29.95
C LEU A 75 -11.78 14.46 -30.95
N THR A 76 -11.71 13.15 -30.79
CA THR A 76 -10.99 12.24 -31.70
C THR A 76 -11.61 12.24 -33.10
N ALA A 77 -12.93 12.21 -33.19
CA ALA A 77 -13.65 12.31 -34.46
C ALA A 77 -13.37 13.64 -35.17
N THR A 78 -13.27 14.73 -34.41
CA THR A 78 -12.96 16.07 -34.93
C THR A 78 -11.56 16.14 -35.52
N LEU A 79 -10.56 15.61 -34.81
CA LEU A 79 -9.18 15.51 -35.33
C LEU A 79 -9.09 14.66 -36.59
N SER A 80 -9.81 13.53 -36.60
CA SER A 80 -9.86 12.62 -37.77
C SER A 80 -10.49 13.29 -39.00
N ALA A 81 -11.43 14.21 -38.79
CA ALA A 81 -12.04 15.04 -39.84
C ALA A 81 -11.17 16.25 -40.25
N ASN A 82 -9.93 16.33 -39.75
CA ASN A 82 -8.97 17.42 -40.01
C ASN A 82 -9.52 18.82 -39.64
N ARG A 83 -10.41 18.87 -38.65
CA ARG A 83 -10.97 20.10 -38.09
C ARG A 83 -10.16 20.54 -36.87
N ARG A 84 -10.07 21.85 -36.65
CA ARG A 84 -9.34 22.41 -35.51
C ARG A 84 -10.05 22.06 -34.20
N LEU A 85 -9.25 21.68 -33.20
CA LEU A 85 -9.68 21.58 -31.82
C LEU A 85 -9.43 22.91 -31.10
N THR A 86 -10.18 23.15 -30.03
CA THR A 86 -9.83 24.21 -29.08
C THR A 86 -8.60 23.78 -28.28
N PRO A 87 -7.76 24.72 -27.80
CA PRO A 87 -6.57 24.38 -27.01
C PRO A 87 -6.89 23.52 -25.78
N ALA A 88 -8.03 23.79 -25.12
CA ALA A 88 -8.52 22.99 -23.99
C ALA A 88 -8.92 21.56 -24.41
N GLY A 89 -9.53 21.39 -25.59
CA GLY A 89 -9.89 20.09 -26.15
C GLY A 89 -8.67 19.25 -26.56
N GLU A 90 -7.65 19.88 -27.16
CA GLU A 90 -6.37 19.21 -27.46
C GLU A 90 -5.71 18.70 -26.18
N TRP A 91 -5.61 19.56 -25.17
CA TRP A 91 -4.98 19.20 -23.89
C TRP A 91 -5.70 18.07 -23.17
N LEU A 92 -7.04 18.07 -23.18
CA LEU A 92 -7.84 17.00 -22.58
C LEU A 92 -7.60 15.66 -23.28
N LEU A 93 -7.55 15.66 -24.62
CA LEU A 93 -7.37 14.46 -25.42
C LEU A 93 -5.96 13.89 -25.26
N ASP A 94 -4.94 14.74 -25.31
CA ASP A 94 -3.53 14.36 -25.14
C ASP A 94 -3.27 13.69 -23.78
N ASN A 95 -4.02 14.09 -22.75
CA ASN A 95 -3.87 13.58 -21.39
C ASN A 95 -4.96 12.56 -20.99
N PHE A 96 -5.80 12.11 -21.93
CA PHE A 96 -6.94 11.23 -21.61
C PHE A 96 -6.48 9.89 -20.99
N TYR A 97 -5.34 9.35 -21.40
CA TYR A 97 -4.78 8.11 -20.84
C TYR A 97 -4.53 8.22 -19.33
N LEU A 98 -4.06 9.39 -18.87
CA LEU A 98 -3.82 9.66 -17.45
C LEU A 98 -5.15 9.70 -16.70
N ILE A 99 -6.16 10.35 -17.27
CA ILE A 99 -7.49 10.43 -16.65
C ILE A 99 -8.09 9.04 -16.49
N ASP A 100 -8.01 8.18 -17.51
CA ASP A 100 -8.50 6.79 -17.44
C ASP A 100 -7.78 5.98 -16.35
N GLU A 101 -6.46 6.12 -16.25
CA GLU A 101 -5.66 5.49 -15.20
C GLU A 101 -6.10 5.96 -13.79
N GLN A 102 -6.34 7.25 -13.61
CA GLN A 102 -6.80 7.80 -12.33
C GLN A 102 -8.22 7.34 -11.99
N ILE A 103 -9.13 7.22 -12.95
CA ILE A 103 -10.49 6.67 -12.73
C ILE A 103 -10.40 5.22 -12.23
N ARG A 104 -9.59 4.37 -12.88
CA ARG A 104 -9.38 2.98 -12.46
C ARG A 104 -8.78 2.90 -11.05
N THR A 105 -7.81 3.75 -10.75
CA THR A 105 -7.16 3.83 -9.44
C THR A 105 -8.16 4.24 -8.36
N ALA A 106 -9.00 5.25 -8.62
CA ALA A 106 -10.04 5.68 -7.69
C ALA A 106 -11.04 4.55 -7.39
N LYS A 107 -11.49 3.80 -8.40
CA LYS A 107 -12.39 2.63 -8.22
C LYS A 107 -11.74 1.52 -7.39
N ARG A 108 -10.44 1.29 -7.56
CA ARG A 108 -9.70 0.25 -6.82
C ARG A 108 -9.50 0.62 -5.35
N HIS A 109 -9.18 1.88 -5.07
CA HIS A 109 -8.86 2.35 -3.72
C HIS A 109 -10.08 2.76 -2.90
N LEU A 110 -11.26 2.94 -3.51
CA LEU A 110 -12.52 3.21 -2.80
C LEU A 110 -13.47 2.00 -2.85
N PRO A 111 -13.22 0.91 -2.11
CA PRO A 111 -14.18 -0.17 -2.00
C PRO A 111 -15.45 0.31 -1.28
N GLN A 112 -16.60 -0.25 -1.63
CA GLN A 112 -17.90 0.16 -1.10
C GLN A 112 -17.98 0.07 0.44
N GLY A 113 -17.27 -0.88 1.05
CA GLY A 113 -17.18 -0.99 2.52
C GLY A 113 -16.52 0.22 3.15
N TYR A 114 -15.38 0.66 2.60
CA TYR A 114 -14.63 1.79 3.12
C TYR A 114 -15.40 3.12 2.98
N SER A 115 -16.05 3.36 1.83
CA SER A 115 -16.90 4.55 1.61
C SER A 115 -18.07 4.65 2.61
N ARG A 116 -18.58 3.51 3.11
CA ARG A 116 -19.65 3.48 4.12
C ARG A 116 -19.17 3.80 5.53
N GLU A 117 -17.89 3.60 5.83
CA GLU A 117 -17.32 3.86 7.15
C GLU A 117 -16.95 5.34 7.36
N LEU A 118 -16.86 6.12 6.28
CA LEU A 118 -16.51 7.55 6.35
C LEU A 118 -17.65 8.41 6.93
N PRO A 119 -17.35 9.35 7.86
CA PRO A 119 -18.31 10.32 8.38
C PRO A 119 -18.91 11.20 7.29
N ARG A 120 -20.24 11.39 7.34
CA ARG A 120 -21.02 12.14 6.34
C ARG A 120 -21.58 13.43 6.92
N LEU A 121 -21.75 14.43 6.05
CA LEU A 121 -22.34 15.71 6.41
C LEU A 121 -23.88 15.60 6.50
N ALA A 122 -24.45 16.22 7.52
CA ALA A 122 -25.90 16.29 7.73
C ALA A 122 -26.54 17.38 6.85
N ASP A 123 -25.91 18.55 6.80
CA ASP A 123 -26.44 19.76 6.16
C ASP A 123 -25.47 20.33 5.12
N GLY A 124 -25.92 21.30 4.33
CA GLY A 124 -25.12 21.99 3.31
C GLY A 124 -25.25 21.40 1.90
N VAL A 125 -24.46 21.95 0.97
CA VAL A 125 -24.47 21.57 -0.46
C VAL A 125 -24.02 20.11 -0.64
N SER A 126 -23.15 19.64 0.24
CA SER A 126 -22.62 18.27 0.28
C SER A 126 -23.34 17.35 1.29
N SER A 127 -24.58 17.68 1.66
CA SER A 127 -25.40 16.82 2.55
C SER A 127 -25.48 15.38 2.03
N GLY A 128 -25.22 14.41 2.91
CA GLY A 128 -25.17 12.98 2.59
C GLY A 128 -23.85 12.49 1.97
N LEU A 129 -22.91 13.37 1.63
CA LEU A 129 -21.58 13.02 1.14
C LEU A 129 -20.57 12.95 2.32
N PRO A 130 -19.45 12.19 2.16
CA PRO A 130 -18.38 12.19 3.15
C PRO A 130 -17.80 13.60 3.34
N ARG A 131 -17.53 14.01 4.58
CA ARG A 131 -16.97 15.35 4.85
C ARG A 131 -15.61 15.58 4.17
N VAL A 132 -14.83 14.51 4.02
CA VAL A 132 -13.53 14.54 3.33
C VAL A 132 -13.69 14.84 1.83
N TYR A 133 -14.83 14.47 1.24
CA TYR A 133 -15.13 14.84 -0.14
C TYR A 133 -15.42 16.33 -0.28
N ASP A 134 -16.14 16.91 0.68
CA ASP A 134 -16.39 18.36 0.71
C ASP A 134 -15.09 19.15 0.91
N ILE A 135 -14.21 18.71 1.82
CA ILE A 135 -12.85 19.26 1.99
C ILE A 135 -12.09 19.25 0.65
N ALA A 136 -12.18 18.16 -0.12
CA ALA A 136 -11.54 18.07 -1.42
C ALA A 136 -12.16 19.02 -2.46
N LEU A 137 -13.49 19.15 -2.49
CA LEU A 137 -14.20 20.08 -3.38
C LEU A 137 -13.81 21.53 -3.09
N GLU A 138 -13.79 21.94 -1.83
CA GLU A 138 -13.41 23.29 -1.41
C GLU A 138 -11.96 23.60 -1.77
N ASN A 139 -11.04 22.65 -1.59
CA ASN A 139 -9.64 22.80 -1.98
C ASN A 139 -9.49 23.03 -3.50
N ILE A 140 -10.25 22.29 -4.30
CA ILE A 140 -10.23 22.41 -5.76
C ILE A 140 -10.92 23.68 -6.25
N ALA A 141 -12.03 24.07 -5.62
CA ALA A 141 -12.80 25.27 -5.99
C ALA A 141 -11.97 26.54 -5.79
N HIS A 142 -11.30 26.66 -4.64
CA HIS A 142 -10.46 27.81 -4.30
C HIS A 142 -9.05 27.76 -4.90
N GLY A 143 -8.65 26.60 -5.46
CA GLY A 143 -7.37 26.40 -6.16
C GLY A 143 -7.48 26.36 -7.71
N ASP A 144 -8.67 26.50 -8.29
CA ASP A 144 -8.96 26.26 -9.72
C ASP A 144 -8.30 24.96 -10.25
N GLY A 145 -8.55 23.86 -9.53
CA GLY A 145 -8.01 22.54 -9.86
C GLY A 145 -6.53 22.33 -9.53
N ARG A 146 -5.81 23.35 -9.03
CA ARG A 146 -4.43 23.23 -8.57
C ARG A 146 -4.38 22.85 -7.10
N VAL A 147 -3.86 21.66 -6.81
CA VAL A 147 -3.62 21.17 -5.45
C VAL A 147 -2.13 21.33 -5.15
N ASP A 148 -1.84 22.03 -4.06
CA ASP A 148 -0.48 22.28 -3.58
C ASP A 148 -0.29 21.61 -2.20
N PRO A 149 0.79 20.84 -1.97
CA PRO A 149 0.99 20.11 -0.72
C PRO A 149 1.07 21.00 0.52
N ASP A 150 1.72 22.17 0.42
CA ASP A 150 1.86 23.08 1.55
C ASP A 150 0.50 23.70 1.91
N SER A 151 -0.23 24.16 0.90
CA SER A 151 -1.58 24.70 1.08
C SER A 151 -2.56 23.66 1.65
N LEU A 152 -2.52 22.43 1.12
CA LEU A 152 -3.34 21.31 1.60
C LEU A 152 -3.01 20.96 3.06
N SER A 153 -1.73 20.88 3.41
CA SER A 153 -1.29 20.55 4.77
C SER A 153 -1.71 21.62 5.77
N ARG A 154 -1.58 22.91 5.42
CA ARG A 154 -2.06 24.03 6.26
C ARG A 154 -3.57 24.00 6.41
N PHE A 155 -4.31 23.77 5.33
CA PHE A 155 -5.77 23.66 5.35
C PHE A 155 -6.22 22.54 6.29
N VAL A 156 -5.68 21.33 6.14
CA VAL A 156 -6.05 20.16 6.96
C VAL A 156 -5.64 20.36 8.42
N THR A 157 -4.45 20.89 8.68
CA THR A 157 -4.00 21.24 10.03
C THR A 157 -4.97 22.20 10.70
N ALA A 158 -5.34 23.28 10.00
CA ALA A 158 -6.27 24.28 10.50
C ALA A 158 -7.67 23.71 10.75
N TYR A 159 -8.18 22.90 9.83
CA TYR A 159 -9.45 22.19 9.99
C TYR A 159 -9.46 21.33 11.27
N GLN A 160 -8.36 20.59 11.50
CA GLN A 160 -8.24 19.70 12.66
C GLN A 160 -8.13 20.42 14.01
N THR A 161 -7.84 21.73 14.03
CA THR A 161 -7.88 22.52 15.28
C THR A 161 -9.29 22.64 15.87
N VAL A 162 -10.33 22.49 15.04
CA VAL A 162 -11.74 22.54 15.46
C VAL A 162 -12.26 21.12 15.68
N THR A 163 -12.12 20.25 14.67
CA THR A 163 -12.58 18.85 14.75
C THR A 163 -11.53 17.90 14.18
N PRO A 164 -11.01 16.93 14.95
CA PRO A 164 -10.02 15.99 14.46
C PRO A 164 -10.60 15.08 13.36
N LEU A 165 -9.77 14.80 12.35
CA LEU A 165 -10.08 13.80 11.33
C LEU A 165 -9.69 12.41 11.84
N LYS A 166 -10.48 11.40 11.48
CA LYS A 166 -10.13 10.00 11.74
C LYS A 166 -8.98 9.55 10.83
N LEU A 167 -8.26 8.51 11.22
CA LEU A 167 -7.24 7.86 10.38
C LEU A 167 -7.82 7.46 9.02
N GLY A 168 -9.00 6.83 9.04
CA GLY A 168 -9.70 6.44 7.82
C GLY A 168 -10.08 7.64 6.93
N GLU A 169 -10.20 8.84 7.48
CA GLU A 169 -10.51 10.05 6.72
C GLU A 169 -9.26 10.68 6.11
N LEU A 170 -8.14 10.68 6.83
CA LEU A 170 -6.85 11.15 6.32
C LEU A 170 -6.42 10.31 5.11
N TRP A 171 -6.55 8.98 5.18
CA TRP A 171 -6.32 8.08 4.05
C TRP A 171 -7.29 8.29 2.87
N ALA A 172 -8.47 8.84 3.13
CA ALA A 172 -9.45 9.12 2.08
C ALA A 172 -9.13 10.41 1.31
N ILE A 173 -8.38 11.35 1.86
CA ILE A 173 -8.01 12.63 1.22
C ILE A 173 -7.49 12.45 -0.22
N PRO A 174 -6.46 11.62 -0.50
CA PRO A 174 -5.97 11.42 -1.87
C PRO A 174 -7.02 10.86 -2.82
N ILE A 175 -7.91 10.01 -2.31
CA ILE A 175 -8.99 9.42 -3.09
C ILE A 175 -10.03 10.50 -3.41
N MET A 176 -10.41 11.31 -2.41
CA MET A 176 -11.40 12.38 -2.56
C MET A 176 -10.93 13.50 -3.47
N LEU A 177 -9.66 13.93 -3.36
CA LEU A 177 -9.06 14.89 -4.28
C LEU A 177 -9.09 14.36 -5.72
N ARG A 178 -8.78 13.08 -5.92
CA ARG A 178 -8.85 12.45 -7.24
C ARG A 178 -10.28 12.46 -7.80
N LEU A 179 -11.27 12.09 -7.00
CA LEU A 179 -12.68 12.12 -7.41
C LEU A 179 -13.14 13.54 -7.78
N ALA A 180 -12.79 14.52 -6.96
CA ALA A 180 -13.20 15.90 -7.17
C ALA A 180 -12.48 16.54 -8.39
N LEU A 181 -11.21 16.18 -8.66
CA LEU A 181 -10.52 16.58 -9.89
C LEU A 181 -11.16 15.95 -11.13
N ILE A 182 -11.55 14.68 -11.07
CA ILE A 182 -12.27 14.00 -12.17
C ILE A 182 -13.64 14.65 -12.38
N GLU A 183 -14.37 14.99 -11.32
CA GLU A 183 -15.63 15.74 -11.40
C GLU A 183 -15.42 17.12 -12.07
N ASN A 184 -14.37 17.85 -11.71
CA ASN A 184 -14.05 19.13 -12.34
C ASN A 184 -13.73 18.97 -13.84
N LEU A 185 -12.88 17.99 -14.18
CA LEU A 185 -12.54 17.66 -15.57
C LEU A 185 -13.79 17.26 -16.37
N ARG A 186 -14.70 16.49 -15.78
CA ARG A 186 -15.98 16.12 -16.42
C ARG A 186 -16.84 17.34 -16.72
N ARG A 187 -16.93 18.31 -15.79
CA ARG A 187 -17.69 19.56 -15.99
C ARG A 187 -17.11 20.38 -17.14
N ILE A 188 -15.79 20.53 -17.17
CA ILE A 188 -15.10 21.24 -18.26
C ILE A 188 -15.27 20.49 -19.59
N ALA A 189 -15.12 19.16 -19.60
CA ALA A 189 -15.29 18.33 -20.79
C ALA A 189 -16.72 18.38 -21.36
N ALA A 190 -17.73 18.37 -20.49
CA ALA A 190 -19.12 18.52 -20.88
C ALA A 190 -19.38 19.89 -21.54
N ARG A 191 -18.77 20.96 -21.01
CA ARG A 191 -18.86 22.28 -21.63
C ARG A 191 -18.12 22.33 -22.96
N ILE A 192 -16.87 21.87 -23.05
CA ILE A 192 -16.11 21.82 -24.32
C ILE A 192 -16.90 21.06 -25.39
N THR A 193 -17.56 19.97 -25.01
CA THR A 193 -18.41 19.21 -25.95
C THR A 193 -19.60 20.04 -26.42
N THR A 194 -20.25 20.79 -25.51
CA THR A 194 -21.37 21.68 -25.85
C THR A 194 -20.93 22.84 -26.74
N ASP A 195 -19.82 23.50 -26.40
CA ASP A 195 -19.23 24.58 -27.18
C ASP A 195 -18.85 24.08 -28.58
N LYS A 196 -18.35 22.85 -28.68
CA LYS A 196 -18.00 22.23 -29.95
C LYS A 196 -19.22 21.96 -30.83
N ILE A 197 -20.35 21.54 -30.25
CA ILE A 197 -21.61 21.36 -31.00
C ILE A 197 -22.05 22.71 -31.59
N ASP A 198 -22.00 23.78 -30.80
CA ASP A 198 -22.37 25.12 -31.24
C ASP A 198 -21.40 25.65 -32.33
N GLN A 199 -20.10 25.38 -32.20
CA GLN A 199 -19.09 25.68 -33.24
C GLN A 199 -19.33 24.89 -34.53
N ASP A 200 -19.64 23.60 -34.47
CA ASP A 200 -19.92 22.77 -35.66
C ASP A 200 -21.20 23.21 -36.38
N LEU A 201 -22.19 23.70 -35.63
CA LEU A 201 -23.39 24.32 -36.18
C LEU A 201 -23.06 25.64 -36.90
N ALA A 202 -22.23 26.50 -36.28
CA ALA A 202 -21.73 27.72 -36.89
C ALA A 202 -20.94 27.44 -38.18
N ASP A 203 -20.06 26.44 -38.16
CA ASP A 203 -19.30 25.99 -39.33
C ASP A 203 -20.21 25.52 -40.47
N THR A 204 -21.27 24.79 -40.15
CA THR A 204 -22.24 24.32 -41.15
C THR A 204 -22.94 25.48 -41.83
N TRP A 205 -23.38 26.49 -41.07
CA TRP A 205 -23.99 27.69 -41.62
C TRP A 205 -23.00 28.54 -42.40
N ALA A 206 -21.79 28.73 -41.88
CA ALA A 206 -20.72 29.44 -42.56
C ALA A 206 -20.41 28.79 -43.92
N ASN A 207 -20.23 27.47 -43.97
CA ASN A 207 -19.96 26.77 -45.22
C ASN A 207 -21.09 26.93 -46.24
N ARG A 208 -22.36 26.85 -45.80
CA ARG A 208 -23.52 27.10 -46.68
C ARG A 208 -23.55 28.54 -47.20
N MET A 209 -23.18 29.51 -46.38
CA MET A 209 -23.13 30.93 -46.78
C MET A 209 -21.98 31.19 -47.77
N VAL A 210 -20.82 30.58 -47.54
CA VAL A 210 -19.65 30.69 -48.42
C VAL A 210 -19.95 30.04 -49.78
N GLU A 211 -20.49 28.82 -49.78
CA GLU A 211 -20.89 28.13 -51.01
C GLU A 211 -21.94 28.93 -51.79
N ALA A 212 -22.94 29.47 -51.09
CA ALA A 212 -23.95 30.35 -51.70
C ALA A 212 -23.33 31.63 -52.27
N ALA A 213 -22.40 32.27 -51.55
CA ALA A 213 -21.73 33.48 -52.02
C ALA A 213 -20.85 33.24 -53.25
N GLU A 214 -20.22 32.07 -53.36
CA GLU A 214 -19.37 31.68 -54.49
C GLU A 214 -20.17 31.23 -55.73
N GLN A 215 -21.25 30.46 -55.54
CA GLN A 215 -22.02 29.86 -56.63
C GLN A 215 -23.20 30.70 -57.10
N ASP A 216 -23.96 31.32 -56.19
CA ASP A 216 -25.13 32.16 -56.49
C ASP A 216 -25.37 33.22 -55.39
N PRO A 217 -24.81 34.45 -55.53
CA PRO A 217 -24.93 35.50 -54.52
C PRO A 217 -26.37 35.87 -54.14
N LYS A 218 -27.37 35.60 -55.01
CA LYS A 218 -28.78 35.86 -54.69
C LYS A 218 -29.35 34.84 -53.70
N SER A 219 -28.81 33.62 -53.69
CA SER A 219 -29.20 32.56 -52.75
C SER A 219 -28.72 32.82 -51.31
N LEU A 220 -27.74 33.71 -51.11
CA LEU A 220 -27.21 34.07 -49.79
C LEU A 220 -28.31 34.59 -48.83
N ILE A 221 -29.23 35.41 -49.34
CA ILE A 221 -30.37 35.93 -48.55
C ILE A 221 -31.29 34.80 -48.10
N LEU A 222 -31.48 33.77 -48.93
CA LEU A 222 -32.28 32.59 -48.58
C LEU A 222 -31.60 31.76 -47.49
N VAL A 223 -30.27 31.61 -47.54
CA VAL A 223 -29.50 30.92 -46.49
C VAL A 223 -29.57 31.66 -45.16
N ILE A 224 -29.47 33.00 -45.15
CA ILE A 224 -29.63 33.81 -43.93
C ILE A 224 -31.06 33.66 -43.38
N ALA A 225 -32.08 33.70 -44.24
CA ALA A 225 -33.48 33.53 -43.83
C ALA A 225 -33.77 32.12 -43.30
N ASP A 226 -33.13 31.08 -43.84
CA ASP A 226 -33.21 29.72 -43.32
C ASP A 226 -32.54 29.60 -41.94
N MET A 227 -31.38 30.22 -41.76
CA MET A 227 -30.69 30.25 -40.47
C MET A 227 -31.53 30.98 -39.42
N ALA A 228 -32.05 32.16 -39.74
CA ALA A 228 -32.94 32.91 -38.86
C ALA A 228 -34.18 32.10 -38.43
N ARG A 229 -34.78 31.35 -39.37
CA ARG A 229 -35.91 30.44 -39.07
C ARG A 229 -35.54 29.25 -38.19
N SER A 230 -34.29 28.77 -38.28
CA SER A 230 -33.80 27.67 -37.45
C SER A 230 -33.52 28.07 -35.99
N ASN A 231 -33.49 29.38 -35.70
CA ASN A 231 -33.26 29.95 -34.37
C ASN A 231 -32.04 29.34 -33.65
N PRO A 232 -30.82 29.48 -34.22
CA PRO A 232 -29.62 28.91 -33.61
C PRO A 232 -29.36 29.52 -32.22
N PRO A 233 -28.71 28.77 -31.31
CA PRO A 233 -28.28 29.33 -30.04
C PRO A 233 -27.28 30.45 -30.34
N MET A 234 -27.62 31.70 -30.01
CA MET A 234 -26.69 32.84 -30.07
C MET A 234 -25.70 32.78 -28.91
N SER A 235 -25.10 31.61 -28.70
CA SER A 235 -24.10 31.35 -27.69
C SER A 235 -22.76 31.95 -28.12
N THR A 236 -21.91 32.23 -27.14
CA THR A 236 -20.57 32.77 -27.34
C THR A 236 -19.74 31.94 -28.34
N PRO A 237 -19.71 30.60 -28.27
CA PRO A 237 -18.95 29.76 -29.22
C PRO A 237 -19.51 29.83 -30.65
N PHE A 238 -20.84 29.88 -30.81
CA PHE A 238 -21.49 29.96 -32.11
C PHE A 238 -21.15 31.27 -32.83
N VAL A 239 -21.32 32.40 -32.15
CA VAL A 239 -21.08 33.74 -32.72
C VAL A 239 -19.59 33.91 -33.04
N ALA A 240 -18.70 33.52 -32.12
CA ALA A 240 -17.26 33.67 -32.32
C ALA A 240 -16.77 32.87 -33.54
N GLU A 241 -17.22 31.63 -33.71
CA GLU A 241 -16.81 30.79 -34.84
C GLU A 241 -17.41 31.28 -36.16
N LEU A 242 -18.69 31.67 -36.17
CA LEU A 242 -19.36 32.20 -37.36
C LEU A 242 -18.68 33.48 -37.86
N VAL A 243 -18.39 34.42 -36.95
CA VAL A 243 -17.69 35.67 -37.29
C VAL A 243 -16.28 35.37 -37.79
N ARG A 244 -15.53 34.50 -37.11
CA ARG A 244 -14.17 34.11 -37.52
C ARG A 244 -14.12 33.53 -38.94
N ARG A 245 -15.12 32.73 -39.33
CA ARG A 245 -15.22 32.13 -40.68
C ARG A 245 -15.60 33.16 -41.74
N LEU A 246 -16.46 34.12 -41.41
CA LEU A 246 -17.01 35.11 -42.36
C LEU A 246 -16.14 36.37 -42.53
N GLN A 247 -15.43 36.81 -41.48
CA GLN A 247 -14.70 38.09 -41.43
C GLN A 247 -13.55 38.19 -42.46
N TRP A 248 -13.01 37.06 -42.90
CA TRP A 248 -11.88 36.99 -43.85
C TRP A 248 -12.30 36.64 -45.28
N GLN A 249 -13.60 36.54 -45.54
CA GLN A 249 -14.13 36.15 -46.84
C GLN A 249 -14.91 37.31 -47.47
N SER A 250 -14.96 37.32 -48.81
CA SER A 250 -15.38 38.41 -49.72
C SER A 250 -16.37 39.47 -49.20
N ALA A 251 -16.32 40.69 -49.77
CA ALA A 251 -17.22 41.81 -49.44
C ALA A 251 -18.74 41.50 -49.49
N ALA A 252 -19.15 40.39 -50.14
CA ALA A 252 -20.53 39.91 -50.17
C ALA A 252 -21.04 39.34 -48.83
N LEU A 253 -20.14 38.98 -47.90
CA LEU A 253 -20.47 38.35 -46.61
C LEU A 253 -20.67 39.36 -45.47
N GLY A 254 -20.71 40.66 -45.76
CA GLY A 254 -21.04 41.70 -44.77
C GLY A 254 -22.51 41.67 -44.32
N LEU A 255 -23.44 41.20 -45.17
CA LEU A 255 -24.88 41.13 -44.86
C LEU A 255 -25.19 40.16 -43.70
N PRO A 256 -24.71 38.90 -43.68
CA PRO A 256 -24.85 38.02 -42.52
C PRO A 256 -24.31 38.61 -41.21
N LEU A 257 -23.14 39.26 -41.27
CA LEU A 257 -22.51 39.87 -40.09
C LEU A 257 -23.36 41.02 -39.52
N SER A 258 -23.86 41.90 -40.40
CA SER A 258 -24.76 42.99 -39.98
C SER A 258 -26.07 42.50 -39.37
N TRP A 259 -26.60 41.36 -39.84
CA TRP A 259 -27.79 40.75 -39.27
C TRP A 259 -27.53 40.18 -37.86
N ILE A 260 -26.39 39.51 -37.65
CA ILE A 260 -25.98 39.01 -36.32
C ILE A 260 -25.80 40.20 -35.36
N GLU A 261 -25.14 41.27 -35.83
CA GLU A 261 -24.92 42.48 -35.03
C GLU A 261 -26.25 43.13 -34.61
N GLN A 262 -27.23 43.20 -35.51
CA GLN A 262 -28.55 43.72 -35.21
C GLN A 262 -29.30 42.84 -34.20
N LEU A 263 -29.18 41.52 -34.31
CA LEU A 263 -29.83 40.57 -33.40
C LEU A 263 -29.18 40.56 -32.00
N LEU A 264 -27.87 40.74 -31.90
CA LEU A 264 -27.16 40.90 -30.62
C LEU A 264 -27.46 42.26 -29.96
N ALA A 265 -27.66 43.31 -30.77
CA ALA A 265 -28.03 44.63 -30.27
C ALA A 265 -29.39 44.63 -29.54
N GLU A 266 -30.32 43.74 -29.92
CA GLU A 266 -31.59 43.52 -29.19
C GLU A 266 -31.36 43.04 -27.75
N SER A 267 -30.22 42.39 -27.48
CA SER A 267 -29.81 41.90 -26.16
C SER A 267 -28.69 42.74 -25.52
N HIS A 268 -28.40 43.93 -26.04
CA HIS A 268 -27.30 44.81 -25.59
C HIS A 268 -25.89 44.18 -25.62
N LEU A 269 -25.66 43.20 -26.47
CA LEU A 269 -24.36 42.55 -26.65
C LEU A 269 -23.73 42.96 -27.98
N THR A 270 -22.40 42.99 -28.05
CA THR A 270 -21.66 43.19 -29.31
C THR A 270 -20.91 41.94 -29.72
N ILE A 271 -20.62 41.82 -31.03
CA ILE A 271 -19.79 40.73 -31.57
C ILE A 271 -18.42 40.71 -30.90
N GLU A 272 -17.78 41.87 -30.75
CA GLU A 272 -16.45 42.02 -30.13
C GLU A 272 -16.45 41.53 -28.68
N GLN A 273 -17.48 41.88 -27.91
CA GLN A 273 -17.64 41.41 -26.52
C GLN A 273 -17.76 39.89 -26.47
N LEU A 274 -18.59 39.27 -27.32
CA LEU A 274 -18.74 37.81 -27.32
C LEU A 274 -17.44 37.11 -27.75
N VAL A 275 -16.74 37.61 -28.77
CA VAL A 275 -15.44 37.04 -29.18
C VAL A 275 -14.40 37.16 -28.06
N GLN A 276 -14.38 38.28 -27.32
CA GLN A 276 -13.49 38.47 -26.18
C GLN A 276 -13.83 37.52 -25.03
N ILE A 277 -15.11 37.35 -24.70
CA ILE A 277 -15.57 36.42 -23.67
C ILE A 277 -15.19 34.99 -24.05
N GLU A 278 -15.36 34.58 -25.30
CA GLU A 278 -14.97 33.25 -25.78
C GLU A 278 -13.47 33.01 -25.61
N SER A 279 -12.65 33.97 -26.03
CA SER A 279 -11.19 33.85 -25.91
C SER A 279 -10.74 33.76 -24.44
N GLN A 280 -11.35 34.55 -23.55
CA GLN A 280 -11.08 34.48 -22.12
C GLN A 280 -11.52 33.13 -21.53
N GLN A 281 -12.67 32.63 -21.94
CA GLN A 281 -13.20 31.35 -21.48
C GLN A 281 -12.32 30.18 -21.92
N GLN A 282 -11.92 30.13 -23.20
CA GLN A 282 -11.02 29.09 -23.70
C GLN A 282 -9.67 29.09 -22.99
N ALA A 283 -9.11 30.28 -22.70
CA ALA A 283 -7.88 30.40 -21.94
C ALA A 283 -8.05 29.91 -20.49
N ALA A 284 -9.13 30.30 -19.82
CA ALA A 284 -9.44 29.86 -18.46
C ALA A 284 -9.65 28.34 -18.37
N ASP A 285 -10.26 27.74 -19.39
CA ASP A 285 -10.50 26.31 -19.47
C ASP A 285 -9.22 25.53 -19.68
N GLN A 286 -8.35 26.01 -20.59
CA GLN A 286 -7.04 25.44 -20.82
C GLN A 286 -6.19 25.43 -19.54
N VAL A 287 -6.18 26.54 -18.79
CA VAL A 287 -5.47 26.63 -17.51
C VAL A 287 -6.07 25.68 -16.46
N SER A 288 -7.39 25.62 -16.33
CA SER A 288 -8.06 24.76 -15.34
C SER A 288 -7.85 23.27 -15.61
N ILE A 289 -7.85 22.84 -16.89
CA ILE A 289 -7.48 21.48 -17.27
C ILE A 289 -6.00 21.25 -16.97
N GLY A 290 -5.12 22.18 -17.35
CA GLY A 290 -3.68 22.10 -17.07
C GLY A 290 -3.39 21.91 -15.58
N ASN A 291 -4.02 22.70 -14.72
CA ASN A 291 -3.97 22.58 -13.27
C ASN A 291 -4.50 21.23 -12.78
N SER A 292 -5.67 20.81 -13.26
CA SER A 292 -6.29 19.55 -12.84
C SER A 292 -5.44 18.33 -13.21
N ILE A 293 -4.85 18.32 -14.40
CA ILE A 293 -3.91 17.29 -14.86
C ILE A 293 -2.61 17.33 -14.04
N GLY A 294 -2.06 18.51 -13.78
CA GLY A 294 -0.89 18.69 -12.92
C GLY A 294 -1.12 18.12 -11.53
N SER A 295 -2.27 18.43 -10.92
CA SER A 295 -2.70 17.90 -9.62
C SER A 295 -2.88 16.39 -9.64
N LEU A 296 -3.48 15.81 -10.68
CA LEU A 296 -3.61 14.35 -10.81
C LEU A 296 -2.24 13.65 -10.86
N ARG A 297 -1.24 14.24 -11.53
CA ARG A 297 0.14 13.72 -11.53
C ARG A 297 0.76 13.83 -10.14
N PHE A 298 0.59 14.98 -9.50
CA PHE A 298 1.04 15.21 -8.12
C PHE A 298 0.46 14.19 -7.13
N LEU A 299 -0.84 13.87 -7.23
CA LEU A 299 -1.46 12.84 -6.38
C LEU A 299 -0.83 11.46 -6.54
N GLY A 300 -0.19 11.17 -7.69
CA GLY A 300 0.52 9.92 -7.94
C GLY A 300 1.97 9.90 -7.45
N SER A 301 2.58 11.07 -7.22
CA SER A 301 3.99 11.18 -6.80
C SER A 301 4.18 11.55 -5.33
N MET A 302 3.16 12.11 -4.68
CA MET A 302 3.22 12.50 -3.27
C MET A 302 3.34 11.29 -2.35
N ASP A 303 4.18 11.39 -1.32
CA ASP A 303 4.24 10.42 -0.24
C ASP A 303 3.06 10.63 0.71
N TRP A 304 2.03 9.82 0.52
CA TRP A 304 0.83 9.85 1.36
C TRP A 304 1.03 9.20 2.72
N GLU A 305 2.05 8.34 2.86
CA GLU A 305 2.40 7.72 4.15
C GLU A 305 2.89 8.81 5.09
N GLU A 306 3.87 9.62 4.65
CA GLU A 306 4.41 10.75 5.40
C GLU A 306 3.33 11.81 5.72
N PHE A 307 2.49 12.15 4.73
CA PHE A 307 1.41 13.12 4.93
C PHE A 307 0.42 12.66 6.02
N VAL A 308 -0.02 11.40 5.99
CA VAL A 308 -0.96 10.90 6.99
C VAL A 308 -0.32 10.85 8.38
N GLU A 309 0.94 10.45 8.50
CA GLU A 309 1.65 10.43 9.79
C GLU A 309 1.80 11.84 10.38
N ASN A 310 2.16 12.83 9.56
CA ASN A 310 2.28 14.22 10.01
C ASN A 310 0.95 14.84 10.42
N MET A 311 -0.16 14.47 9.75
CA MET A 311 -1.48 15.04 10.02
C MET A 311 -2.27 14.26 11.09
N SER A 312 -1.87 13.05 11.45
CA SER A 312 -2.61 12.16 12.33
C SER A 312 -2.40 12.50 13.81
N VAL A 313 -3.48 12.88 14.50
CA VAL A 313 -3.46 13.06 15.96
C VAL A 313 -3.05 11.78 16.68
N VAL A 314 -3.46 10.61 16.15
CA VAL A 314 -3.08 9.31 16.72
C VAL A 314 -1.58 9.07 16.59
N GLU A 315 -0.98 9.41 15.44
CA GLU A 315 0.47 9.27 15.23
C GLU A 315 1.23 10.14 16.23
N GLN A 316 0.87 11.43 16.29
CA GLN A 316 1.51 12.39 17.19
C GLN A 316 1.40 11.97 18.66
N THR A 317 0.27 11.37 19.05
CA THR A 317 0.07 10.85 20.41
C THR A 317 0.94 9.62 20.66
N LEU A 318 1.03 8.68 19.71
CA LEU A 318 1.82 7.45 19.90
C LEU A 318 3.33 7.71 19.88
N LEU A 319 3.79 8.83 19.33
CA LEU A 319 5.18 9.29 19.45
C LEU A 319 5.59 9.62 20.89
N ASP A 320 4.64 9.90 21.80
CA ASP A 320 4.89 10.09 23.23
C ASP A 320 5.15 8.75 23.99
N ASP A 321 5.50 7.69 23.26
CA ASP A 321 5.89 6.38 23.79
C ASP A 321 7.09 6.52 24.75
N PRO A 322 6.98 6.09 26.02
CA PRO A 322 8.05 6.30 27.00
C PRO A 322 9.31 5.48 26.72
N ALA A 323 9.18 4.36 25.99
CA ALA A 323 10.32 3.59 25.50
C ALA A 323 11.03 4.28 24.31
N GLY A 324 10.43 5.28 23.68
CA GLY A 324 10.94 5.96 22.48
C GLY A 324 10.99 5.09 21.23
N ALA A 325 10.59 3.82 21.31
CA ALA A 325 10.73 2.86 20.23
C ALA A 325 9.74 3.11 19.10
N TYR A 326 8.55 3.69 19.38
CA TYR A 326 7.48 3.86 18.39
C TYR A 326 7.95 4.60 17.12
N GLY A 327 8.63 5.75 17.27
CA GLY A 327 9.08 6.57 16.14
C GLY A 327 10.16 5.91 15.29
N GLU A 328 10.90 4.96 15.84
CA GLU A 328 11.94 4.19 15.15
C GLU A 328 11.40 2.92 14.49
N MET A 329 10.09 2.68 14.49
CA MET A 329 9.48 1.49 13.88
C MET A 329 9.20 1.67 12.39
N THR A 330 9.23 0.56 11.66
CA THR A 330 8.78 0.51 10.26
C THR A 330 7.36 1.04 10.13
N PHE A 331 7.07 1.74 9.03
CA PHE A 331 5.73 2.23 8.70
C PHE A 331 4.66 1.14 8.86
N ALA A 332 4.90 -0.07 8.33
CA ALA A 332 3.96 -1.19 8.45
C ALA A 332 3.66 -1.62 9.90
N THR A 333 4.62 -1.44 10.82
CA THR A 333 4.41 -1.72 12.25
C THR A 333 3.58 -0.61 12.90
N ARG A 334 3.93 0.66 12.65
CA ARG A 334 3.18 1.82 13.13
C ARG A 334 1.74 1.82 12.60
N ASP A 335 1.56 1.49 11.33
CA ASP A 335 0.25 1.36 10.69
C ASP A 335 -0.63 0.29 11.30
N ARG A 336 -0.04 -0.87 11.64
CA ARG A 336 -0.75 -1.91 12.37
C ARG A 336 -1.22 -1.42 13.74
N TYR A 337 -0.42 -0.63 14.45
CA TYR A 337 -0.78 -0.08 15.76
C TYR A 337 -1.93 0.92 15.61
N ARG A 338 -1.85 1.80 14.61
CA ARG A 338 -2.93 2.74 14.24
C ARG A 338 -4.24 2.00 13.92
N HIS A 339 -4.20 0.91 13.17
CA HIS A 339 -5.38 0.08 12.90
C HIS A 339 -5.99 -0.58 14.15
N VAL A 340 -5.17 -0.94 15.16
CA VAL A 340 -5.70 -1.42 16.44
C VAL A 340 -6.46 -0.29 17.15
N VAL A 341 -5.89 0.90 17.20
CA VAL A 341 -6.54 2.08 17.80
C VAL A 341 -7.88 2.36 17.12
N GLU A 342 -7.90 2.39 15.79
CA GLU A 342 -9.12 2.55 14.98
C GLU A 342 -10.17 1.47 15.32
N LYS A 343 -9.75 0.21 15.39
CA LYS A 343 -10.63 -0.93 15.69
C LYS A 343 -11.23 -0.81 17.08
N ILE A 344 -10.45 -0.42 18.10
CA ILE A 344 -10.95 -0.24 19.46
C ILE A 344 -11.91 0.95 19.52
N ALA A 345 -11.56 2.08 18.90
CA ALA A 345 -12.39 3.28 18.84
C ALA A 345 -13.80 2.98 18.29
N LYS A 346 -13.92 2.11 17.27
CA LYS A 346 -15.21 1.66 16.70
C LYS A 346 -16.16 1.01 17.72
N TYR A 347 -15.66 0.44 18.82
CA TYR A 347 -16.45 -0.24 19.85
C TYR A 347 -16.55 0.55 21.17
N THR A 348 -16.11 1.80 21.19
CA THR A 348 -16.08 2.65 22.38
C THR A 348 -16.80 3.97 22.11
N ARG A 349 -16.91 4.82 23.15
CA ARG A 349 -17.35 6.21 22.99
C ARG A 349 -16.18 7.18 22.79
N TYR A 350 -14.96 6.69 22.97
CA TYR A 350 -13.75 7.47 22.84
C TYR A 350 -13.37 7.61 21.36
N SER A 351 -12.82 8.76 21.02
CA SER A 351 -12.18 9.04 19.74
C SER A 351 -10.89 8.24 19.59
N GLU A 352 -10.39 8.15 18.36
CA GLU A 352 -9.13 7.45 18.06
C GLU A 352 -7.95 8.06 18.83
N GLY A 353 -7.89 9.39 18.94
CA GLY A 353 -6.87 10.09 19.72
C GLY A 353 -6.95 9.79 21.22
N GLU A 354 -8.15 9.71 21.80
CA GLU A 354 -8.33 9.35 23.21
C GLU A 354 -7.91 7.90 23.49
N VAL A 355 -8.19 6.96 22.58
CA VAL A 355 -7.74 5.57 22.70
C VAL A 355 -6.21 5.48 22.61
N ALA A 356 -5.59 6.25 21.72
CA ALA A 356 -4.13 6.34 21.64
C ALA A 356 -3.53 6.88 22.94
N GLN A 357 -4.13 7.94 23.51
CA GLN A 357 -3.70 8.51 24.78
C GLN A 357 -3.79 7.51 25.93
N LEU A 358 -4.85 6.69 25.98
CA LEU A 358 -4.99 5.63 26.98
C LEU A 358 -3.87 4.58 26.84
N ALA A 359 -3.47 4.22 25.62
CA ALA A 359 -2.38 3.30 25.39
C ALA A 359 -1.03 3.87 25.88
N VAL A 360 -0.78 5.16 25.64
CA VAL A 360 0.41 5.87 26.14
C VAL A 360 0.40 5.96 27.66
N GLN A 361 -0.74 6.27 28.30
CA GLN A 361 -0.85 6.32 29.76
C GLN A 361 -0.56 4.96 30.41
N LEU A 362 -1.03 3.87 29.82
CA LEU A 362 -0.71 2.51 30.28
C LEU A 362 0.78 2.20 30.12
N ALA A 363 1.40 2.62 29.02
CA ALA A 363 2.85 2.49 28.80
C ALA A 363 3.66 3.30 29.81
N GLN A 364 3.23 4.53 30.12
CA GLN A 364 3.86 5.37 31.15
C GLN A 364 3.77 4.70 32.54
N ALA A 365 2.61 4.16 32.90
CA ALA A 365 2.44 3.43 34.16
C ALA A 365 3.33 2.17 34.23
N GLY A 366 3.51 1.47 33.10
CA GLY A 366 4.43 0.33 32.99
C GLY A 366 5.89 0.75 33.17
N ALA A 367 6.29 1.85 32.53
CA ALA A 367 7.62 2.44 32.64
C ALA A 367 7.96 2.87 34.07
N GLU A 368 7.02 3.49 34.79
CA GLU A 368 7.20 3.88 36.19
C GLU A 368 7.39 2.68 37.13
N GLN A 369 6.77 1.53 36.82
CA GLN A 369 6.83 0.34 37.67
C GLN A 369 8.05 -0.56 37.39
N HIS A 370 8.40 -0.74 36.12
CA HIS A 370 9.38 -1.75 35.69
C HIS A 370 10.62 -1.16 35.00
N GLY A 371 10.63 0.16 34.73
CA GLY A 371 11.67 0.86 33.99
C GLY A 371 11.37 0.97 32.49
N ASN A 372 12.06 1.89 31.82
CA ASN A 372 11.81 2.21 30.40
C ASN A 372 12.22 1.10 29.42
N ASP A 373 13.14 0.22 29.82
CA ASP A 373 13.60 -0.90 28.99
C ASP A 373 12.65 -2.10 29.04
N ASP A 374 11.64 -2.07 29.91
CA ASP A 374 10.67 -3.15 30.04
C ASP A 374 9.65 -3.13 28.90
N ARG A 375 9.16 -4.31 28.51
CA ARG A 375 8.15 -4.43 27.44
C ARG A 375 6.87 -3.67 27.76
N THR A 376 6.50 -3.58 29.05
CA THR A 376 5.31 -2.86 29.51
C THR A 376 5.46 -1.35 29.43
N ALA A 377 6.67 -0.83 29.21
CA ALA A 377 6.93 0.58 28.96
C ALA A 377 6.71 0.99 27.49
N HIS A 378 6.43 0.04 26.59
CA HIS A 378 6.20 0.33 25.18
C HIS A 378 4.71 0.26 24.81
N VAL A 379 4.21 1.26 24.08
CA VAL A 379 2.80 1.32 23.63
C VAL A 379 2.35 0.07 22.86
N GLY A 380 3.25 -0.56 22.11
CA GLY A 380 2.95 -1.78 21.35
C GLY A 380 2.48 -2.94 22.23
N PHE A 381 2.91 -3.00 23.50
CA PHE A 381 2.47 -4.04 24.43
C PHE A 381 0.95 -3.98 24.67
N TYR A 382 0.39 -2.78 24.73
CA TYR A 382 -1.04 -2.55 24.95
C TYR A 382 -1.86 -2.54 23.65
N LEU A 383 -1.22 -2.56 22.49
CA LEU A 383 -1.90 -2.55 21.20
C LEU A 383 -1.90 -3.93 20.53
N ILE A 384 -0.77 -4.63 20.53
CA ILE A 384 -0.64 -5.89 19.77
C ILE A 384 -0.28 -7.11 20.62
N ASP A 385 0.02 -6.93 21.90
CA ASP A 385 0.49 -7.99 22.81
C ASP A 385 -0.50 -8.21 23.99
N ASP A 386 -0.06 -8.89 25.04
CA ASP A 386 -0.85 -9.26 26.23
C ASP A 386 -1.54 -8.06 26.93
N GLY A 387 -0.99 -6.84 26.82
CA GLY A 387 -1.56 -5.62 27.38
C GLY A 387 -2.87 -5.17 26.71
N LEU A 388 -3.22 -5.70 25.54
CA LEU A 388 -4.41 -5.30 24.77
C LEU A 388 -5.71 -5.38 25.57
N HIS A 389 -5.84 -6.39 26.44
CA HIS A 389 -7.04 -6.51 27.29
C HIS A 389 -7.17 -5.35 28.29
N GLN A 390 -6.05 -4.84 28.80
CA GLN A 390 -6.05 -3.72 29.73
C GLN A 390 -6.49 -2.44 29.03
N LEU A 391 -6.03 -2.22 27.79
CA LEU A 391 -6.48 -1.11 26.96
C LEU A 391 -7.97 -1.19 26.63
N GLU A 392 -8.47 -2.37 26.22
CA GLU A 392 -9.90 -2.57 25.93
C GLU A 392 -10.78 -2.31 27.15
N GLN A 393 -10.31 -2.69 28.35
CA GLN A 393 -11.00 -2.40 29.60
C GLN A 393 -10.97 -0.91 29.96
N ALA A 394 -9.81 -0.26 29.83
CA ALA A 394 -9.66 1.18 30.07
C ALA A 394 -10.54 2.00 29.12
N ALA A 395 -10.60 1.61 27.85
CA ALA A 395 -11.45 2.22 26.83
C ALA A 395 -12.94 1.81 26.95
N GLN A 396 -13.29 0.89 27.85
CA GLN A 396 -14.64 0.35 28.04
C GLN A 396 -15.26 -0.22 26.75
N ALA A 397 -14.45 -0.92 25.95
CA ALA A 397 -14.84 -1.43 24.64
C ALA A 397 -15.91 -2.52 24.71
N ARG A 398 -17.00 -2.34 23.95
CA ARG A 398 -18.10 -3.31 23.86
C ARG A 398 -17.89 -4.26 22.68
N LEU A 399 -16.93 -5.18 22.86
CA LEU A 399 -16.57 -6.14 21.83
C LEU A 399 -17.69 -7.17 21.55
N PRO A 400 -17.83 -7.63 20.28
CA PRO A 400 -18.77 -8.69 19.92
C PRO A 400 -18.49 -9.99 20.67
N LEU A 401 -19.54 -10.76 20.97
CA LEU A 401 -19.42 -12.07 21.65
C LEU A 401 -18.54 -13.06 20.87
N LEU A 402 -18.62 -13.04 19.54
CA LEU A 402 -17.78 -13.89 18.67
C LEU A 402 -16.29 -13.60 18.84
N THR A 403 -15.91 -12.33 19.00
CA THR A 403 -14.52 -11.92 19.25
C THR A 403 -14.02 -12.42 20.59
N LYS A 404 -14.88 -12.39 21.63
CA LYS A 404 -14.56 -12.95 22.94
C LYS A 404 -14.39 -14.47 22.88
N LEU A 405 -15.29 -15.18 22.19
CA LEU A 405 -15.23 -16.64 22.03
C LEU A 405 -13.97 -17.08 21.26
N HIS A 406 -13.65 -16.41 20.15
CA HIS A 406 -12.43 -16.65 19.38
C HIS A 406 -11.18 -16.50 20.24
N ARG A 407 -11.10 -15.42 21.03
CA ARG A 407 -9.97 -15.17 21.92
C ARG A 407 -9.84 -16.23 23.01
N THR A 408 -10.94 -16.68 23.61
CA THR A 408 -10.92 -17.79 24.59
C THR A 408 -10.43 -19.10 23.97
N ALA A 409 -10.78 -19.39 22.73
CA ALA A 409 -10.27 -20.56 22.01
C ALA A 409 -8.76 -20.46 21.74
N CYS A 410 -8.23 -19.25 21.52
CA CYS A 410 -6.80 -18.98 21.36
C CYS A 410 -6.01 -19.05 22.68
N CYS A 411 -6.62 -18.74 23.83
CA CYS A 411 -5.96 -18.85 25.14
C CYS A 411 -5.66 -20.31 25.55
N LEU A 412 -6.36 -21.28 24.98
CA LEU A 412 -6.18 -22.71 25.23
C LEU A 412 -6.03 -23.48 23.91
N PRO A 413 -4.96 -23.21 23.13
CA PRO A 413 -4.85 -23.65 21.73
C PRO A 413 -4.84 -25.18 21.60
N LEU A 414 -4.20 -25.88 22.53
CA LEU A 414 -4.18 -27.34 22.54
C LEU A 414 -5.57 -27.92 22.80
N LEU A 415 -6.29 -27.37 23.79
CA LEU A 415 -7.60 -27.86 24.18
C LEU A 415 -8.65 -27.53 23.12
N SER A 416 -8.59 -26.36 22.51
CA SER A 416 -9.50 -26.00 21.41
C SER A 416 -9.25 -26.84 20.16
N PHE A 417 -7.99 -27.07 19.79
CA PHE A 417 -7.62 -27.91 18.64
C PHE A 417 -7.96 -29.39 18.85
N VAL A 418 -7.43 -30.01 19.90
CA VAL A 418 -7.67 -31.44 20.17
C VAL A 418 -9.13 -31.67 20.58
N GLY A 419 -9.72 -30.75 21.35
CA GLY A 419 -11.11 -30.84 21.79
C GLY A 419 -12.10 -30.72 20.63
N SER A 420 -11.86 -29.84 19.65
CA SER A 420 -12.72 -29.76 18.45
C SER A 420 -12.62 -31.01 17.59
N ILE A 421 -11.41 -31.57 17.42
CA ILE A 421 -11.23 -32.86 16.72
C ILE A 421 -11.97 -33.98 17.45
N ALA A 422 -11.80 -34.09 18.77
CA ALA A 422 -12.46 -35.11 19.57
C ALA A 422 -13.98 -34.97 19.54
N LEU A 423 -14.51 -33.75 19.65
CA LEU A 423 -15.93 -33.46 19.61
C LEU A 423 -16.55 -33.83 18.26
N LEU A 424 -15.93 -33.42 17.15
CA LEU A 424 -16.41 -33.75 15.80
C LEU A 424 -16.31 -35.26 15.52
N THR A 425 -15.22 -35.90 15.95
CA THR A 425 -15.04 -37.36 15.81
C THR A 425 -16.15 -38.09 16.56
N LEU A 426 -16.43 -37.68 17.81
CA LEU A 426 -17.51 -38.24 18.63
C LEU A 426 -18.87 -38.00 17.98
N LEU A 427 -19.14 -36.80 17.47
CA LEU A 427 -20.40 -36.42 16.87
C LEU A 427 -20.69 -37.23 15.59
N PHE A 428 -19.71 -37.34 14.69
CA PHE A 428 -19.83 -38.15 13.48
C PHE A 428 -19.92 -39.65 13.77
N THR A 429 -19.07 -40.17 14.66
CA THR A 429 -19.09 -41.59 15.04
C THR A 429 -20.41 -41.95 15.70
N SER A 430 -20.91 -41.12 16.63
CA SER A 430 -22.17 -41.38 17.33
C SER A 430 -23.37 -41.32 16.38
N GLY A 431 -23.41 -40.34 15.45
CA GLY A 431 -24.47 -40.26 14.44
C GLY A 431 -24.53 -41.52 13.56
N LEU A 432 -23.38 -42.00 13.07
CA LEU A 432 -23.30 -43.20 12.26
C LEU A 432 -23.59 -44.48 13.05
N LEU A 433 -23.19 -44.54 14.33
CA LEU A 433 -23.51 -45.67 15.22
C LEU A 433 -25.00 -45.73 15.56
N LEU A 434 -25.66 -44.58 15.78
CA LEU A 434 -27.11 -44.52 16.01
C LEU A 434 -27.88 -45.01 14.78
N GLN A 435 -27.44 -44.62 13.57
CA GLN A 435 -27.97 -45.13 12.31
C GLN A 435 -27.79 -46.65 12.18
N ALA A 436 -26.58 -47.16 12.42
CA ALA A 436 -26.27 -48.59 12.34
C ALA A 436 -27.07 -49.41 13.38
N HIS A 437 -27.30 -48.85 14.56
CA HIS A 437 -28.12 -49.48 15.59
C HIS A 437 -29.60 -49.53 15.19
N ALA A 438 -30.13 -48.46 14.59
CA ALA A 438 -31.49 -48.42 14.06
C ALA A 438 -31.70 -49.43 12.91
N GLU A 439 -30.64 -49.72 12.13
CA GLU A 439 -30.64 -50.72 11.06
C GLU A 439 -30.40 -52.16 11.56
N GLY A 440 -30.29 -52.37 12.89
CA GLY A 440 -30.28 -53.69 13.52
C GLY A 440 -28.90 -54.25 13.88
N VAL A 441 -27.81 -53.46 13.77
CA VAL A 441 -26.48 -53.87 14.24
C VAL A 441 -26.41 -53.77 15.77
N GLN A 442 -26.07 -54.87 16.45
CA GLN A 442 -26.07 -54.97 17.92
C GLN A 442 -24.88 -55.76 18.46
N GLY A 443 -24.54 -55.53 19.73
CA GLY A 443 -23.50 -56.29 20.44
C GLY A 443 -22.08 -55.94 19.99
N TRP A 444 -21.21 -56.96 19.91
CA TRP A 444 -19.77 -56.77 19.65
C TRP A 444 -19.46 -56.24 18.24
N SER A 445 -20.33 -56.51 17.25
CA SER A 445 -20.18 -56.00 15.88
C SER A 445 -20.36 -54.49 15.80
N LEU A 446 -21.25 -53.93 16.63
CA LEU A 446 -21.45 -52.49 16.76
C LEU A 446 -20.21 -51.81 17.38
N ALA A 447 -19.58 -52.45 18.39
CA ALA A 447 -18.35 -51.95 18.99
C ALA A 447 -17.18 -51.97 18.00
N LEU A 448 -17.02 -53.05 17.23
CA LEU A 448 -15.98 -53.16 16.19
C LEU A 448 -16.19 -52.14 15.07
N LEU A 449 -17.44 -51.95 14.63
CA LEU A 449 -17.81 -50.90 13.68
C LEU A 449 -17.50 -49.50 14.24
N GLY A 450 -17.77 -49.27 15.52
CA GLY A 450 -17.45 -48.01 16.21
C GLY A 450 -15.97 -47.67 16.17
N ILE A 451 -15.07 -48.64 16.34
CA ILE A 451 -13.62 -48.42 16.24
C ILE A 451 -13.23 -48.02 14.81
N VAL A 452 -13.75 -48.73 13.80
CA VAL A 452 -13.45 -48.43 12.39
C VAL A 452 -14.00 -47.05 11.99
N LEU A 453 -15.22 -46.72 12.43
CA LEU A 453 -15.84 -45.42 12.19
C LEU A 453 -15.11 -44.29 12.91
N ALA A 454 -14.64 -44.51 14.15
CA ALA A 454 -13.85 -43.53 14.88
C ALA A 454 -12.54 -43.20 14.14
N LEU A 455 -11.85 -44.22 13.60
CA LEU A 455 -10.65 -44.00 12.80
C LEU A 455 -10.97 -43.19 11.52
N GLY A 456 -12.00 -43.59 10.77
CA GLY A 456 -12.38 -42.89 9.54
C GLY A 456 -12.87 -41.45 9.77
N THR A 457 -13.72 -41.22 10.76
CA THR A 457 -14.25 -39.90 11.10
C THR A 457 -13.23 -39.00 11.79
N SER A 458 -12.22 -39.57 12.46
CA SER A 458 -11.11 -38.78 13.02
C SER A 458 -10.30 -38.09 11.92
N TYR A 459 -10.06 -38.78 10.80
CA TYR A 459 -9.36 -38.19 9.65
C TYR A 459 -10.15 -37.02 9.05
N LEU A 460 -11.47 -37.19 8.87
CA LEU A 460 -12.35 -36.10 8.42
C LEU A 460 -12.35 -34.92 9.41
N SER A 461 -12.40 -35.21 10.71
CA SER A 461 -12.40 -34.20 11.76
C SER A 461 -11.10 -33.41 11.77
N VAL A 462 -9.95 -34.07 11.65
CA VAL A 462 -8.64 -33.42 11.53
C VAL A 462 -8.58 -32.53 10.29
N ALA A 463 -9.05 -33.02 9.13
CA ALA A 463 -9.06 -32.24 7.89
C ALA A 463 -9.94 -30.98 8.01
N LEU A 464 -11.13 -31.14 8.58
CA LEU A 464 -12.10 -30.05 8.76
C LEU A 464 -11.61 -29.03 9.79
N VAL A 465 -11.07 -29.46 10.92
CA VAL A 465 -10.48 -28.57 11.93
C VAL A 465 -9.26 -27.84 11.37
N ASN A 466 -8.38 -28.51 10.62
CA ASN A 466 -7.26 -27.84 9.95
C ASN A 466 -7.73 -26.78 8.96
N TRP A 467 -8.77 -27.07 8.18
CA TRP A 467 -9.36 -26.11 7.23
C TRP A 467 -10.05 -24.93 7.95
N LEU A 468 -10.81 -25.18 9.01
CA LEU A 468 -11.37 -24.11 9.84
C LEU A 468 -10.28 -23.29 10.51
N ALA A 469 -9.20 -23.92 10.97
CA ALA A 469 -8.07 -23.22 11.56
C ALA A 469 -7.47 -22.23 10.55
N THR A 470 -7.24 -22.62 9.30
CA THR A 470 -6.68 -21.69 8.29
C THR A 470 -7.60 -20.51 7.96
N LEU A 471 -8.91 -20.63 8.18
CA LEU A 471 -9.87 -19.52 8.01
C LEU A 471 -9.98 -18.62 9.25
N LEU A 472 -9.81 -19.19 10.45
CA LEU A 472 -10.05 -18.50 11.72
C LEU A 472 -8.77 -17.94 12.34
N THR A 473 -7.59 -18.49 12.03
CA THR A 473 -6.32 -17.98 12.57
C THR A 473 -5.78 -16.87 11.67
N THR A 474 -5.62 -15.69 12.24
CA THR A 474 -4.91 -14.59 11.58
C THR A 474 -3.39 -14.77 11.78
N PRO A 475 -2.57 -14.70 10.71
CA PRO A 475 -1.13 -14.74 10.87
C PRO A 475 -0.64 -13.49 11.60
N TYR A 476 0.18 -13.69 12.63
CA TYR A 476 0.82 -12.59 13.36
C TYR A 476 2.11 -12.21 12.65
N ALA A 477 2.11 -11.06 11.97
CA ALA A 477 3.36 -10.41 11.58
C ALA A 477 4.10 -9.98 12.84
N LEU A 478 5.42 -10.13 12.89
CA LEU A 478 6.18 -9.55 13.99
C LEU A 478 6.38 -8.05 13.77
N PRO A 479 6.31 -7.24 14.83
CA PRO A 479 6.66 -5.83 14.75
C PRO A 479 8.16 -5.68 14.51
N ARG A 480 8.56 -4.60 13.80
CA ARG A 480 9.94 -4.40 13.34
C ARG A 480 10.37 -2.93 13.47
N MET A 481 11.58 -2.72 13.96
CA MET A 481 12.30 -1.45 13.89
C MET A 481 12.66 -1.12 12.44
N ASP A 482 12.68 0.17 12.09
CA ASP A 482 13.09 0.68 10.79
C ASP A 482 14.60 0.89 10.75
N PHE A 483 15.30 -0.04 10.09
CA PHE A 483 16.73 0.07 9.81
C PHE A 483 16.98 0.31 8.32
N SER A 484 16.08 1.03 7.65
CA SER A 484 16.20 1.40 6.23
C SER A 484 17.43 2.28 5.94
N GLU A 485 17.89 3.09 6.91
CA GLU A 485 19.12 3.89 6.80
C GLU A 485 20.39 3.13 7.25
N GLY A 486 20.24 2.03 7.97
CA GLY A 486 21.34 1.17 8.42
C GLY A 486 21.08 0.52 9.78
N ILE A 487 21.87 -0.50 10.12
CA ILE A 487 21.82 -1.17 11.42
C ILE A 487 22.53 -0.30 12.46
N PRO A 488 21.91 -0.01 13.62
CA PRO A 488 22.57 0.78 14.67
C PRO A 488 23.64 -0.03 15.40
N GLN A 489 24.65 0.64 15.96
CA GLN A 489 25.78 -0.01 16.65
C GLN A 489 25.36 -1.04 17.71
N PRO A 490 24.36 -0.80 18.59
CA PRO A 490 23.94 -1.79 19.59
C PRO A 490 23.34 -3.08 19.00
N SER A 491 22.93 -3.05 17.74
CA SER A 491 22.37 -4.19 17.00
C SER A 491 23.36 -4.80 16.01
N ARG A 492 24.68 -4.59 16.21
CA ARG A 492 25.74 -5.15 15.38
C ARG A 492 25.53 -6.65 15.18
N THR A 493 25.69 -7.09 13.93
CA THR A 493 25.27 -8.43 13.51
C THR A 493 26.36 -9.13 12.70
N LEU A 494 26.51 -10.44 12.92
CA LEU A 494 27.41 -11.29 12.17
C LEU A 494 26.61 -12.31 11.33
N VAL A 495 26.80 -12.29 10.02
CA VAL A 495 26.30 -13.31 9.11
C VAL A 495 27.33 -14.43 9.02
N VAL A 496 26.97 -15.66 9.34
CA VAL A 496 27.87 -16.82 9.26
C VAL A 496 27.35 -17.90 8.32
N VAL A 497 28.27 -18.50 7.56
CA VAL A 497 27.98 -19.64 6.67
C VAL A 497 28.75 -20.87 7.14
N PRO A 498 28.10 -21.83 7.84
CA PRO A 498 28.73 -23.08 8.23
C PRO A 498 28.96 -24.00 7.02
N THR A 499 30.21 -24.14 6.59
CA THR A 499 30.57 -24.89 5.36
C THR A 499 31.82 -25.77 5.52
N MET A 500 32.08 -26.71 4.63
CA MET A 500 33.28 -27.56 4.68
C MET A 500 34.28 -27.18 3.60
N LEU A 501 35.57 -27.21 3.92
CA LEU A 501 36.64 -27.05 2.94
C LEU A 501 36.83 -28.38 2.20
N SER A 502 36.37 -28.43 0.95
CA SER A 502 36.37 -29.65 0.12
C SER A 502 37.41 -29.60 -1.00
N SER A 503 37.45 -28.53 -1.80
CA SER A 503 38.33 -28.39 -2.96
C SER A 503 38.64 -26.92 -3.26
N ALA A 504 39.68 -26.65 -4.03
CA ALA A 504 40.04 -25.30 -4.43
C ALA A 504 38.91 -24.57 -5.22
N PRO A 505 38.27 -25.17 -6.25
CA PRO A 505 37.13 -24.54 -6.92
C PRO A 505 35.93 -24.31 -5.99
N GLY A 506 35.73 -25.20 -5.02
CA GLY A 506 34.70 -25.03 -4.00
C GLY A 506 34.97 -23.81 -3.11
N ILE A 507 36.24 -23.58 -2.74
CA ILE A 507 36.65 -22.41 -1.95
C ILE A 507 36.46 -21.12 -2.74
N GLU A 508 36.85 -21.09 -4.01
CA GLU A 508 36.63 -19.93 -4.89
C GLU A 508 35.15 -19.58 -5.00
N SER A 509 34.28 -20.57 -5.27
CA SER A 509 32.83 -20.36 -5.32
C SER A 509 32.26 -19.90 -3.96
N MET A 510 32.82 -20.37 -2.84
CA MET A 510 32.41 -19.89 -1.51
C MET A 510 32.81 -18.43 -1.26
N MET A 511 33.99 -18.00 -1.72
CA MET A 511 34.40 -16.59 -1.63
C MET A 511 33.48 -15.70 -2.46
N GLU A 512 33.19 -16.09 -3.71
CA GLU A 512 32.27 -15.37 -4.59
C GLU A 512 30.87 -15.27 -3.97
N ALA A 513 30.35 -16.38 -3.44
CA ALA A 513 29.05 -16.39 -2.77
C ALA A 513 29.03 -15.53 -1.49
N LEU A 514 30.14 -15.43 -0.76
CA LEU A 514 30.26 -14.55 0.40
C LEU A 514 30.26 -13.07 -0.03
N GLU A 515 30.99 -12.75 -1.10
CA GLU A 515 31.03 -11.41 -1.70
C GLU A 515 29.64 -10.97 -2.19
N VAL A 516 28.90 -11.85 -2.89
CA VAL A 516 27.53 -11.56 -3.34
C VAL A 516 26.61 -11.25 -2.17
N ARG A 517 26.71 -12.00 -1.05
CA ARG A 517 25.90 -11.74 0.16
C ARG A 517 26.21 -10.38 0.78
N PHE A 518 27.49 -10.01 0.83
CA PHE A 518 27.94 -8.69 1.27
C PHE A 518 27.40 -7.59 0.36
N LEU A 519 27.57 -7.70 -0.96
CA LEU A 519 27.10 -6.69 -1.91
C LEU A 519 25.58 -6.50 -1.88
N ALA A 520 24.83 -7.57 -1.60
CA ALA A 520 23.39 -7.53 -1.42
C ALA A 520 22.95 -6.88 -0.09
N ASN A 521 23.80 -6.87 0.94
CA ASN A 521 23.47 -6.37 2.28
C ASN A 521 24.66 -5.57 2.83
N ARG A 522 24.92 -4.39 2.25
CA ARG A 522 26.01 -3.52 2.68
C ARG A 522 25.56 -2.67 3.87
N ASP A 523 26.29 -2.74 4.97
CA ASP A 523 26.04 -1.99 6.18
C ASP A 523 27.33 -1.87 7.01
N ALA A 524 27.50 -0.79 7.77
CA ALA A 524 28.69 -0.56 8.60
C ALA A 524 28.78 -1.52 9.81
N HIS A 525 27.64 -2.01 10.31
CA HIS A 525 27.56 -2.87 11.48
C HIS A 525 27.14 -4.31 11.14
N LEU A 526 27.30 -4.71 9.88
CA LEU A 526 27.06 -6.07 9.40
C LEU A 526 28.36 -6.71 8.92
N HIS A 527 28.75 -7.80 9.58
CA HIS A 527 29.96 -8.55 9.27
C HIS A 527 29.62 -9.90 8.65
N PHE A 528 30.56 -10.50 7.92
CA PHE A 528 30.38 -11.75 7.19
C PHE A 528 31.48 -12.75 7.56
N GLY A 529 31.11 -13.98 7.88
CA GLY A 529 32.04 -15.00 8.36
C GLY A 529 31.80 -16.38 7.73
N LEU A 530 32.89 -17.09 7.48
CA LEU A 530 32.85 -18.52 7.13
C LEU A 530 33.22 -19.35 8.34
N LEU A 531 32.39 -20.35 8.63
CA LEU A 531 32.57 -21.24 9.77
C LEU A 531 32.87 -22.65 9.26
N THR A 532 34.17 -22.96 9.21
CA THR A 532 34.71 -24.05 8.39
C THR A 532 35.24 -25.23 9.18
N ASP A 533 34.97 -26.42 8.66
CA ASP A 533 35.61 -27.68 9.08
C ASP A 533 36.23 -28.32 7.82
N PHE A 534 37.15 -29.26 8.00
CA PHE A 534 37.52 -30.16 6.91
C PHE A 534 36.51 -31.30 6.71
N LEU A 535 36.59 -31.98 5.57
CA LEU A 535 35.87 -33.23 5.31
C LEU A 535 36.31 -34.34 6.27
N ASP A 536 35.39 -35.29 6.54
CA ASP A 536 35.62 -36.47 7.37
C ASP A 536 36.81 -37.29 6.81
N ALA A 537 37.75 -37.71 7.68
CA ALA A 537 39.00 -38.33 7.28
C ALA A 537 39.46 -39.45 8.25
N PRO A 538 40.29 -40.41 7.79
CA PRO A 538 40.85 -41.46 8.67
C PRO A 538 41.98 -40.95 9.58
N LEU A 539 42.53 -39.77 9.30
CA LEU A 539 43.60 -39.12 10.08
C LEU A 539 43.14 -37.72 10.50
N GLU A 540 43.72 -37.21 11.59
CA GLU A 540 43.45 -35.86 12.09
C GLU A 540 43.82 -34.77 11.06
N THR A 541 44.96 -34.94 10.38
CA THR A 541 45.48 -34.04 9.36
C THR A 541 45.88 -34.82 8.10
N LEU A 542 45.54 -34.30 6.93
CA LEU A 542 45.90 -34.80 5.61
C LEU A 542 46.85 -33.83 4.91
N ALA A 543 47.68 -34.33 3.98
CA ALA A 543 48.71 -33.53 3.30
C ALA A 543 48.16 -32.34 2.50
N GLY A 544 46.89 -32.38 2.06
CA GLY A 544 46.25 -31.29 1.28
C GLY A 544 45.53 -30.23 2.12
N ASP A 545 45.35 -30.46 3.43
CA ASP A 545 44.53 -29.59 4.29
C ASP A 545 45.13 -28.18 4.42
N ALA A 546 46.46 -28.10 4.59
CA ALA A 546 47.17 -26.84 4.74
C ALA A 546 47.02 -25.94 3.49
N ALA A 547 47.04 -26.52 2.30
CA ALA A 547 46.88 -25.78 1.04
C ALA A 547 45.45 -25.22 0.91
N LEU A 548 44.43 -26.01 1.28
CA LEU A 548 43.03 -25.55 1.27
C LEU A 548 42.81 -24.44 2.30
N LEU A 549 43.40 -24.57 3.49
CA LEU A 549 43.27 -23.55 4.53
C LEU A 549 43.98 -22.24 4.15
N GLN A 550 45.16 -22.32 3.53
CA GLN A 550 45.86 -21.15 3.01
C GLN A 550 45.08 -20.45 1.89
N LEU A 551 44.43 -21.21 1.00
CA LEU A 551 43.58 -20.63 -0.05
C LEU A 551 42.38 -19.87 0.55
N ALA A 552 41.73 -20.44 1.57
CA ALA A 552 40.62 -19.79 2.26
C ALA A 552 41.08 -18.52 3.01
N HIS A 553 42.25 -18.55 3.65
CA HIS A 553 42.86 -17.40 4.30
C HIS A 553 43.12 -16.27 3.30
N ALA A 554 43.84 -16.57 2.21
CA ALA A 554 44.15 -15.59 1.18
C ALA A 554 42.88 -15.01 0.52
N GLY A 555 41.82 -15.81 0.37
CA GLY A 555 40.53 -15.35 -0.14
C GLY A 555 39.87 -14.30 0.75
N ILE A 556 39.88 -14.51 2.07
CA ILE A 556 39.32 -13.55 3.03
C ILE A 556 40.17 -12.27 3.12
N ASP A 557 41.49 -12.39 3.13
CA ASP A 557 42.40 -11.23 3.09
C ASP A 557 42.21 -10.41 1.81
N HIS A 558 42.01 -11.08 0.68
CA HIS A 558 41.71 -10.42 -0.58
C HIS A 558 40.39 -9.63 -0.51
N LEU A 559 39.34 -10.21 0.08
CA LEU A 559 38.05 -9.54 0.26
C LEU A 559 38.15 -8.33 1.21
N ASN A 560 38.85 -8.46 2.34
CA ASN A 560 39.08 -7.33 3.27
C ASN A 560 39.95 -6.23 2.64
N THR A 561 40.93 -6.59 1.80
CA THR A 561 41.74 -5.60 1.06
C THR A 561 40.92 -4.90 -0.01
N LYS A 562 40.04 -5.63 -0.71
CA LYS A 562 39.15 -5.10 -1.75
C LYS A 562 38.06 -4.19 -1.16
N TYR A 563 37.57 -4.51 0.03
CA TYR A 563 36.52 -3.79 0.73
C TYR A 563 36.99 -3.38 2.13
N PRO A 564 37.69 -2.24 2.27
CA PRO A 564 38.10 -1.75 3.57
C PRO A 564 36.86 -1.34 4.39
N GLY A 565 36.71 -1.92 5.59
CA GLY A 565 35.65 -1.55 6.51
C GLY A 565 35.99 -0.30 7.31
N GLU A 566 34.97 0.51 7.61
CA GLU A 566 35.14 1.74 8.39
C GLU A 566 35.46 1.47 9.87
N SER A 567 34.98 0.33 10.39
CA SER A 567 35.05 -0.05 11.81
C SER A 567 35.89 -1.32 12.07
N GLY A 568 36.72 -1.73 11.10
CA GLY A 568 37.52 -2.95 11.14
C GLY A 568 37.20 -3.91 9.98
N ASP A 569 37.65 -5.16 10.09
CA ASP A 569 37.46 -6.16 9.05
C ASP A 569 35.98 -6.52 8.86
N ILE A 570 35.59 -6.73 7.61
CA ILE A 570 34.21 -7.09 7.24
C ILE A 570 34.07 -8.61 7.15
N PHE A 571 35.10 -9.28 6.61
CA PHE A 571 35.12 -10.70 6.31
C PHE A 571 35.99 -11.47 7.30
N PHE A 572 35.46 -12.61 7.78
CA PHE A 572 36.10 -13.44 8.79
C PHE A 572 36.16 -14.92 8.37
N LEU A 573 37.22 -15.61 8.79
CA LEU A 573 37.31 -17.08 8.72
C LEU A 573 37.46 -17.64 10.12
N PHE A 574 36.61 -18.61 10.46
CA PHE A 574 36.72 -19.40 11.68
C PHE A 574 36.87 -20.86 11.30
N HIS A 575 38.09 -21.39 11.43
CA HIS A 575 38.39 -22.76 11.04
C HIS A 575 38.64 -23.65 12.25
N ARG A 576 37.95 -24.78 12.32
CA ARG A 576 38.09 -25.76 13.40
C ARG A 576 38.86 -27.01 12.96
N PRO A 577 39.66 -27.62 13.84
CA PRO A 577 40.36 -28.88 13.54
C PRO A 577 39.38 -30.07 13.56
N ARG A 578 39.79 -31.19 12.95
CA ARG A 578 39.08 -32.47 13.11
C ARG A 578 39.27 -33.00 14.53
N ARG A 579 38.25 -33.64 15.10
CA ARG A 579 38.34 -34.37 16.37
C ARG A 579 37.94 -35.83 16.15
N TRP A 580 38.58 -36.73 16.88
CA TRP A 580 38.27 -38.16 16.81
C TRP A 580 36.85 -38.41 17.32
N ASN A 581 36.02 -39.03 16.48
CA ASN A 581 34.69 -39.48 16.86
C ASN A 581 34.72 -41.00 17.15
N PRO A 582 34.60 -41.44 18.42
CA PRO A 582 34.67 -42.85 18.77
C PRO A 582 33.48 -43.68 18.28
N GLN A 583 32.32 -43.07 18.00
CA GLN A 583 31.15 -43.80 17.49
C GLN A 583 31.26 -44.07 15.99
N ALA A 584 31.74 -43.09 15.24
CA ALA A 584 31.89 -43.18 13.79
C ALA A 584 33.28 -43.66 13.35
N GLN A 585 34.23 -43.81 14.29
CA GLN A 585 35.62 -44.22 14.05
C GLN A 585 36.30 -43.37 12.96
N VAL A 586 36.04 -42.07 12.96
CA VAL A 586 36.51 -41.12 11.94
C VAL A 586 36.91 -39.81 12.60
N TRP A 587 37.88 -39.12 12.02
CA TRP A 587 38.21 -37.74 12.36
C TRP A 587 37.28 -36.80 11.61
N MET A 588 36.50 -36.01 12.35
CA MET A 588 35.50 -35.11 11.78
C MET A 588 35.31 -33.84 12.61
N GLY A 589 34.66 -32.84 12.05
CA GLY A 589 34.24 -31.66 12.81
C GLY A 589 33.24 -32.02 13.91
N TYR A 590 33.52 -31.60 15.15
CA TYR A 590 32.66 -31.89 16.31
C TYR A 590 31.24 -31.34 16.09
N GLU A 591 30.23 -32.22 16.20
CA GLU A 591 28.79 -31.93 16.05
C GLU A 591 28.37 -31.14 14.79
N ARG A 592 29.20 -31.16 13.73
CA ARG A 592 28.95 -30.51 12.43
C ARG A 592 28.40 -29.07 12.60
N LYS A 593 27.21 -28.78 12.02
CA LYS A 593 26.58 -27.44 12.05
C LYS A 593 26.31 -26.94 13.48
N ARG A 594 25.86 -27.82 14.39
CA ARG A 594 25.55 -27.42 15.78
C ARG A 594 26.81 -27.04 16.54
N GLY A 595 27.84 -27.89 16.47
CA GLY A 595 29.10 -27.65 17.18
C GLY A 595 29.80 -26.38 16.68
N LYS A 596 29.78 -26.15 15.36
CA LYS A 596 30.27 -24.92 14.75
C LYS A 596 29.66 -23.67 15.39
N LEU A 597 28.33 -23.59 15.42
CA LEU A 597 27.62 -22.44 15.98
C LEU A 597 27.82 -22.33 17.51
N ALA A 598 27.94 -23.45 18.21
CA ALA A 598 28.24 -23.46 19.64
C ALA A 598 29.62 -22.86 19.94
N ASP A 599 30.67 -23.31 19.25
CA ASP A 599 32.03 -22.79 19.42
C ASP A 599 32.10 -21.30 19.06
N LEU A 600 31.42 -20.88 18.00
CA LEU A 600 31.30 -19.46 17.63
C LEU A 600 30.61 -18.64 18.73
N ASN A 601 29.52 -19.13 19.30
CA ASN A 601 28.82 -18.42 20.37
C ASN A 601 29.70 -18.27 21.63
N VAL A 602 30.53 -19.26 21.94
CA VAL A 602 31.51 -19.14 23.04
C VAL A 602 32.59 -18.12 22.70
N LEU A 603 33.05 -18.07 21.44
CA LEU A 603 34.02 -17.07 20.96
C LEU A 603 33.50 -15.64 21.09
N LEU A 604 32.27 -15.38 20.63
CA LEU A 604 31.64 -14.06 20.69
C LEU A 604 31.42 -13.58 22.13
N ARG A 605 31.28 -14.50 23.08
CA ARG A 605 31.17 -14.20 24.52
C ARG A 605 32.53 -14.02 25.22
N GLY A 606 33.63 -13.97 24.48
CA GLY A 606 34.98 -13.75 24.99
C GLY A 606 35.74 -15.02 25.41
N GLY A 607 35.23 -16.22 25.10
CA GLY A 607 35.87 -17.49 25.40
C GLY A 607 36.49 -18.21 24.19
N ALA A 608 36.98 -19.44 24.42
CA ALA A 608 37.26 -20.48 23.41
C ALA A 608 37.98 -20.08 22.10
N LYS A 609 38.96 -19.16 22.15
CA LYS A 609 39.87 -18.94 21.00
C LYS A 609 40.56 -20.24 20.57
N ASP A 610 40.87 -21.10 21.52
CA ASP A 610 41.54 -22.38 21.31
C ASP A 610 40.66 -23.44 20.61
N ALA A 611 39.35 -23.20 20.46
CA ALA A 611 38.48 -24.10 19.70
C ALA A 611 38.72 -24.00 18.18
N PHE A 612 39.33 -22.91 17.72
CA PHE A 612 39.64 -22.64 16.33
C PHE A 612 41.14 -22.80 16.08
N ALA A 613 41.48 -23.60 15.08
CA ALA A 613 42.87 -23.78 14.65
C ALA A 613 43.38 -22.57 13.86
N LEU A 614 42.48 -21.84 13.19
CA LEU A 614 42.79 -20.58 12.50
C LEU A 614 41.59 -19.62 12.61
N ILE A 615 41.89 -18.38 12.95
CA ILE A 615 40.97 -17.24 12.88
C ILE A 615 41.62 -16.19 11.97
N VAL A 616 40.90 -15.72 10.96
CA VAL A 616 41.32 -14.65 10.05
C VAL A 616 40.39 -13.46 10.23
N GLY A 617 40.98 -12.26 10.29
CA GLY A 617 40.33 -10.97 10.53
C GLY A 617 40.46 -10.50 11.98
N ASP A 618 40.43 -9.18 12.19
CA ASP A 618 40.41 -8.58 13.53
C ASP A 618 39.06 -8.78 14.21
N ILE A 619 39.01 -9.68 15.19
CA ILE A 619 37.79 -10.04 15.93
C ILE A 619 37.34 -8.98 16.95
N THR A 620 38.10 -7.90 17.14
CA THR A 620 37.76 -6.83 18.11
C THR A 620 36.34 -6.27 17.91
N PRO A 621 35.88 -5.95 16.67
CA PRO A 621 34.52 -5.48 16.42
C PRO A 621 33.44 -6.53 16.74
N LEU A 622 33.81 -7.82 16.77
CA LEU A 622 32.86 -8.92 17.01
C LEU A 622 32.46 -9.07 18.48
N ALA A 623 33.19 -8.45 19.41
CA ALA A 623 32.84 -8.46 20.84
C ALA A 623 31.50 -7.75 21.12
N GLU A 624 31.09 -6.83 20.25
CA GLU A 624 29.84 -6.08 20.36
C GLU A 624 28.68 -6.72 19.55
N VAL A 625 28.89 -7.88 18.93
CA VAL A 625 27.85 -8.54 18.14
C VAL A 625 26.69 -8.98 19.02
N LYS A 626 25.50 -8.45 18.72
CA LYS A 626 24.25 -8.78 19.40
C LYS A 626 23.51 -9.94 18.74
N TYR A 627 23.50 -9.99 17.41
CA TYR A 627 22.75 -10.99 16.63
C TYR A 627 23.64 -11.77 15.66
N VAL A 628 23.28 -13.03 15.42
CA VAL A 628 23.97 -13.90 14.46
C VAL A 628 22.96 -14.43 13.44
N ILE A 629 23.21 -14.17 12.16
CA ILE A 629 22.43 -14.72 11.05
C ILE A 629 23.20 -15.93 10.50
N THR A 630 22.68 -17.13 10.73
CA THR A 630 23.28 -18.36 10.16
C THR A 630 22.62 -18.72 8.84
N LEU A 631 23.42 -18.93 7.79
CA LEU A 631 22.96 -19.34 6.46
C LEU A 631 23.56 -20.70 6.10
N ASP A 632 22.78 -21.56 5.45
CA ASP A 632 23.37 -22.73 4.82
C ASP A 632 24.19 -22.31 3.59
N THR A 633 25.14 -23.15 3.17
CA THR A 633 26.01 -22.90 2.01
C THR A 633 25.21 -22.50 0.76
N ASP A 634 24.06 -23.15 0.55
CA ASP A 634 23.18 -22.95 -0.61
C ASP A 634 22.07 -21.92 -0.37
N THR A 635 22.00 -21.32 0.83
CA THR A 635 21.00 -20.28 1.13
C THR A 635 21.48 -18.93 0.63
N GLN A 636 20.65 -18.30 -0.19
CA GLN A 636 20.83 -16.92 -0.60
C GLN A 636 20.28 -15.98 0.46
N LEU A 637 20.97 -14.88 0.69
CA LEU A 637 20.48 -13.77 1.51
C LEU A 637 19.98 -12.70 0.54
N PRO A 638 18.65 -12.49 0.41
CA PRO A 638 18.12 -11.47 -0.49
C PRO A 638 18.66 -10.10 -0.13
N ARG A 639 18.59 -9.18 -1.10
CA ARG A 639 18.96 -7.79 -0.88
C ARG A 639 18.21 -7.23 0.32
N ASP A 640 18.93 -6.55 1.20
CA ASP A 640 18.38 -5.83 2.35
C ASP A 640 17.64 -6.68 3.39
N ALA A 641 17.73 -8.01 3.32
CA ALA A 641 17.04 -8.91 4.25
C ALA A 641 17.69 -8.91 5.64
N ALA A 642 19.02 -8.72 5.73
CA ALA A 642 19.73 -8.72 7.01
C ALA A 642 19.18 -7.65 7.96
N ARG A 643 19.08 -6.40 7.50
CA ARG A 643 18.52 -5.29 8.30
C ARG A 643 17.08 -5.55 8.74
N GLN A 644 16.27 -6.22 7.91
CA GLN A 644 14.90 -6.58 8.29
C GLN A 644 14.86 -7.64 9.40
N PHE A 645 15.75 -8.64 9.37
CA PHE A 645 15.84 -9.64 10.43
C PHE A 645 16.29 -9.02 11.75
N VAL A 646 17.29 -8.15 11.67
CA VAL A 646 17.86 -7.44 12.83
C VAL A 646 16.83 -6.48 13.42
N GLY A 647 16.15 -5.67 12.59
CA GLY A 647 15.06 -4.80 13.03
C GLY A 647 13.87 -5.55 13.63
N THR A 648 13.62 -6.79 13.19
CA THR A 648 12.63 -7.65 13.84
C THR A 648 13.06 -8.01 15.26
N LEU A 649 14.28 -8.52 15.44
CA LEU A 649 14.75 -8.95 16.76
C LEU A 649 15.06 -7.79 17.71
N ALA A 650 15.35 -6.60 17.19
CA ALA A 650 15.60 -5.38 17.97
C ALA A 650 14.33 -4.74 18.52
N HIS A 651 13.16 -5.10 18.01
CA HIS A 651 11.90 -4.55 18.50
C HIS A 651 11.65 -4.96 19.97
N PRO A 652 11.26 -4.05 20.88
CA PRO A 652 11.11 -4.35 22.32
C PRO A 652 10.26 -5.58 22.64
N LEU A 653 9.14 -5.75 21.93
CA LEU A 653 8.24 -6.91 22.12
C LEU A 653 8.84 -8.26 21.67
N ASN A 654 9.90 -8.24 20.85
CA ASN A 654 10.56 -9.45 20.39
C ASN A 654 11.78 -9.82 21.26
N HIS A 655 12.23 -8.94 22.17
CA HIS A 655 13.33 -9.21 23.07
C HIS A 655 13.07 -10.44 23.95
N ALA A 656 14.01 -11.38 23.92
CA ALA A 656 13.96 -12.60 24.69
C ALA A 656 14.20 -12.32 26.19
N VAL A 657 13.24 -12.67 27.02
CA VAL A 657 13.36 -12.61 28.49
C VAL A 657 13.64 -14.01 29.02
N TYR A 658 14.84 -14.20 29.56
CA TYR A 658 15.27 -15.47 30.15
C TYR A 658 14.90 -15.52 31.64
N ASP A 659 14.11 -16.52 32.03
CA ASP A 659 13.75 -16.77 33.43
C ASP A 659 14.77 -17.74 34.06
N PRO A 660 15.62 -17.30 34.99
CA PRO A 660 16.64 -18.15 35.59
C PRO A 660 16.06 -19.23 36.50
N ALA A 661 14.85 -19.07 37.04
CA ALA A 661 14.22 -20.09 37.86
C ALA A 661 13.66 -21.23 37.00
N LYS A 662 13.10 -20.89 35.83
CA LYS A 662 12.56 -21.87 34.86
C LYS A 662 13.60 -22.36 33.85
N GLN A 663 14.79 -21.75 33.83
CA GLN A 663 15.89 -22.04 32.90
C GLN A 663 15.47 -21.98 31.43
N ARG A 664 14.56 -21.07 31.06
CA ARG A 664 14.05 -20.93 29.68
C ARG A 664 13.64 -19.51 29.36
N VAL A 665 13.58 -19.19 28.07
CA VAL A 665 12.95 -17.95 27.58
C VAL A 665 11.45 -18.04 27.82
N THR A 666 10.89 -17.08 28.56
CA THR A 666 9.44 -17.05 28.87
C THR A 666 8.66 -16.09 27.98
N GLN A 667 9.30 -15.06 27.45
CA GLN A 667 8.70 -14.05 26.58
C GLN A 667 9.69 -13.64 25.48
N GLY A 668 9.16 -13.19 24.34
CA GLY A 668 9.96 -12.82 23.17
C GLY A 668 10.64 -14.02 22.50
N TYR A 669 11.67 -13.76 21.70
CA TYR A 669 12.25 -14.76 20.81
C TYR A 669 13.78 -14.73 20.81
N GLY A 670 14.40 -15.86 21.13
CA GLY A 670 15.85 -16.03 21.01
C GLY A 670 16.32 -16.50 19.63
N ILE A 671 15.41 -16.99 18.79
CA ILE A 671 15.71 -17.52 17.45
C ILE A 671 14.63 -17.05 16.48
N LEU A 672 15.03 -16.37 15.42
CA LEU A 672 14.18 -15.98 14.29
C LEU A 672 14.37 -16.97 13.13
N GLN A 673 13.28 -17.61 12.67
CA GLN A 673 13.32 -18.47 11.49
C GLN A 673 12.49 -17.84 10.34
N PRO A 674 13.14 -17.21 9.35
CA PRO A 674 12.43 -16.75 8.16
C PRO A 674 11.98 -17.95 7.31
N ARG A 675 10.82 -17.86 6.66
CA ARG A 675 10.43 -18.81 5.62
C ARG A 675 11.26 -18.51 4.38
N VAL A 676 12.06 -19.49 4.00
CA VAL A 676 12.85 -19.47 2.77
C VAL A 676 12.02 -20.12 1.67
N SER A 677 11.79 -19.40 0.56
CA SER A 677 11.14 -19.94 -0.63
C SER A 677 12.19 -20.55 -1.58
N VAL A 678 11.75 -21.47 -2.45
CA VAL A 678 12.65 -22.12 -3.41
C VAL A 678 13.05 -21.11 -4.48
N SER A 679 14.35 -20.98 -4.76
CA SER A 679 14.87 -20.09 -5.79
C SER A 679 14.35 -20.48 -7.19
N LEU A 680 14.04 -19.47 -8.00
CA LEU A 680 13.57 -19.62 -9.39
C LEU A 680 14.55 -20.35 -10.33
N SER A 681 15.82 -20.49 -9.94
CA SER A 681 16.90 -20.92 -10.84
C SER A 681 17.83 -21.93 -10.20
N ALA A 682 17.34 -23.14 -9.89
CA ALA A 682 18.21 -24.28 -9.62
C ALA A 682 18.41 -25.08 -10.92
N PRO A 683 19.63 -25.24 -11.46
CA PRO A 683 19.89 -25.94 -12.73
C PRO A 683 19.47 -27.42 -12.77
N ASN A 684 19.09 -28.01 -11.63
CA ASN A 684 18.77 -29.44 -11.50
C ASN A 684 17.59 -29.70 -10.55
N LEU A 685 16.42 -29.10 -10.80
CA LEU A 685 15.21 -29.46 -10.05
C LEU A 685 14.84 -30.92 -10.32
N SER A 686 14.84 -31.73 -9.26
CA SER A 686 14.37 -33.12 -9.28
C SER A 686 12.90 -33.18 -9.71
N ARG A 687 12.44 -34.32 -10.23
CA ARG A 687 11.02 -34.52 -10.60
C ARG A 687 10.09 -34.27 -9.42
N TYR A 688 10.51 -34.65 -8.21
CA TYR A 688 9.78 -34.37 -6.98
C TYR A 688 9.67 -32.87 -6.69
N ALA A 689 10.78 -32.13 -6.81
CA ALA A 689 10.79 -30.68 -6.63
C ALA A 689 9.93 -29.92 -7.65
N ARG A 690 9.77 -30.43 -8.87
CA ARG A 690 8.85 -29.85 -9.87
C ARG A 690 7.38 -30.16 -9.61
N LEU A 691 7.08 -31.32 -9.02
CA LEU A 691 5.69 -31.72 -8.73
C LEU A 691 5.14 -31.04 -7.47
N TYR A 692 6.01 -30.78 -6.48
CA TYR A 692 5.66 -30.19 -5.18
C TYR A 692 6.15 -28.75 -5.00
N GLY A 693 7.01 -28.25 -5.89
CA GLY A 693 7.38 -26.84 -5.92
C GLY A 693 6.18 -26.05 -6.43
N GLY A 694 5.51 -25.33 -5.53
CA GLY A 694 4.44 -24.41 -5.90
C GLY A 694 4.95 -23.26 -6.80
N GLU A 695 4.10 -22.26 -7.02
CA GLU A 695 4.48 -21.07 -7.79
C GLU A 695 5.73 -20.41 -7.18
N SER A 696 6.81 -20.45 -7.96
CA SER A 696 8.09 -19.86 -7.60
C SER A 696 7.99 -18.34 -7.82
N GLY A 697 8.42 -17.52 -6.85
CA GLY A 697 8.64 -16.08 -7.06
C GLY A 697 7.58 -15.09 -6.56
N ILE A 698 6.55 -15.48 -5.80
CA ILE A 698 5.48 -14.53 -5.37
C ILE A 698 5.59 -14.06 -3.91
N ASP A 699 6.47 -14.63 -3.08
CA ASP A 699 6.57 -14.19 -1.67
C ASP A 699 8.02 -14.34 -1.17
N PRO A 700 8.80 -13.24 -1.03
CA PRO A 700 10.22 -13.36 -0.70
C PRO A 700 10.44 -13.94 0.69
N ILE A 701 9.67 -13.53 1.71
CA ILE A 701 9.85 -13.98 3.10
C ILE A 701 8.53 -13.82 3.88
N ARG A 702 8.00 -14.91 4.45
CA ARG A 702 7.06 -14.85 5.60
C ARG A 702 7.77 -15.37 6.84
N ILE A 703 7.61 -14.76 8.00
CA ILE A 703 8.36 -15.15 9.20
C ILE A 703 7.53 -16.18 9.99
N ASN A 704 8.10 -17.33 10.34
CA ASN A 704 7.44 -18.37 11.17
C ASN A 704 8.36 -18.74 12.35
N PHE A 705 7.85 -18.75 13.58
CA PHE A 705 8.66 -19.14 14.74
C PHE A 705 8.40 -20.58 15.19
N LYS A 706 9.44 -21.19 15.76
CA LYS A 706 9.32 -22.35 16.65
C LYS A 706 9.66 -21.89 18.07
N PRO A 707 8.86 -22.25 19.09
CA PRO A 707 9.31 -22.10 20.47
C PRO A 707 10.57 -22.97 20.66
N SER A 708 11.55 -22.44 21.40
CA SER A 708 12.76 -23.15 21.79
C SER A 708 12.38 -24.48 22.46
N ILE A 709 12.82 -25.59 21.88
CA ILE A 709 12.79 -26.90 22.54
C ILE A 709 13.89 -26.85 23.61
N PRO A 710 13.61 -27.30 24.85
CA PRO A 710 14.55 -27.25 25.97
C PRO A 710 15.91 -27.90 25.68
#